data_AF-A0A254SDT9-F1
#
_entry.id   AF-A0A254SDT9-F1
#
_cell.length_a   1.000
_cell.length_b   1.000
_cell.length_c   1.000
_cell.angle_alpha   90.00
_cell.angle_beta   90.00
_cell.angle_gamma   90.00
#
_symmetry.space_group_name_H-M   'P 1'
#
loop_
_entity.id
_entity.type
_entity.pdbx_description
1 polymer ?
#
loop_
_entity_poly.entity_id
_entity_poly.type
_entity_poly.pdbx_seq_one_letter_code
_entity_poly.pdbx_strand_id
1 'polypeptide(L)'
;MKWPALIVCAGVLIGCSDSGTSSAESIHISIENDKEHNGMILISTQNSTVRLGAKLKANFAYDFSIDKHEVTCGDFAKLVKNHKCENAELPVTNITFFDAVLFANAKSKSEKLDTAYSYTSATFDSDGHCTELAGYEFHADRDAYRIPTEAEWTLVASNNWEPHKSWNADNSDYKLHKPCTADSTADICDLAGNAMEWVNDWMGAFRDTTITNYVGAPDGGNIGERVVKGGSYRNEPAAMTLDNRGDVYTVTSSTKANYVGFRLAFGKIPDAVWMNAKGIAIASPINVLTTSAELRKSTKTYHNKLVFRNDETGNIAIINFTNGTPTVSEIVDTIDSYHPTLSPDGRFVAFSTKYEGISGTSELYVRRLDSTELKYKLDVESAAIPRWRVHEGDTEIVYVTSADNNSDKAKWENASTWSVKFADGKFETPKKLFDGTFNGGISADGKLAVSGARLLRTNVNGKNQTWYNEEQACNASLSELTKQTLFLDFGGKTGKEFSGAKYNTHEQMLIADSTGKLVKMIPAPKGYTFDHTEWVHNSENLAVATLTDIDGAHPKIVLVNTNDSSVTEIASGAELWHPDFWIGKLQNFETKLNVDSAGMYELNCPYTGDMSTTMSRYDMELLYKHRDSINVLVSGSSRPWAGFNPIILNKNKEIFSINMSNAAVDLSVAKKLLFQYGVNLLPKLKVVAVSIDIDILFWRHFEMPSFWKLIFEHSTGFIYDANHNFWADGYPEGLYELTRDSYGENSDIRETEQTMLGHVEDSGDGWQGSPIYVDSTYMDGITKDPSDMLLEEVEDFIQEAESKNLYLIGIIFPQSPDYRSTGAFGRYGLRRSIAKKMIEKIQKFQDKYKHFILMDENKMGDHDYTDEMALNCDHLADKGAEQLTNRLDSLIKTLKIDWK
;
A
#
# COMPACT_ATOMS: atom_id res chain seq x y z
N MET A 1 -35.49 48.29 16.35
CA MET A 1 -34.99 49.51 15.66
C MET A 1 -33.49 49.56 15.89
N LYS A 2 -32.71 49.82 14.84
CA LYS A 2 -31.23 49.75 14.83
C LYS A 2 -30.59 50.66 15.91
N TRP A 3 -29.58 50.09 16.60
CA TRP A 3 -28.35 50.65 17.21
C TRP A 3 -28.41 51.96 18.04
N PRO A 4 -27.62 52.00 19.14
CA PRO A 4 -26.37 52.75 19.03
C PRO A 4 -25.14 52.05 19.64
N ALA A 5 -24.00 52.52 19.14
CA ALA A 5 -22.63 52.13 19.42
C ALA A 5 -22.23 52.19 20.90
N LEU A 6 -21.38 51.25 21.29
CA LEU A 6 -20.39 51.48 22.35
C LEU A 6 -19.00 51.16 21.83
N ILE A 7 -18.11 52.09 22.13
CA ILE A 7 -16.70 52.20 21.81
C ILE A 7 -15.93 51.02 22.43
N VAL A 8 -15.19 50.26 21.63
CA VAL A 8 -14.17 49.32 22.11
C VAL A 8 -12.82 49.98 21.94
N CYS A 9 -12.21 50.38 23.06
CA CYS A 9 -10.82 50.75 23.14
C CYS A 9 -9.93 49.53 22.89
N ALA A 10 -8.91 49.76 22.07
CA ALA A 10 -7.84 48.82 21.76
C ALA A 10 -7.12 48.34 23.03
N GLY A 11 -7.14 47.03 23.24
CA GLY A 11 -6.17 46.30 24.06
C GLY A 11 -5.31 45.48 23.11
N VAL A 12 -4.06 45.89 22.95
CA VAL A 12 -3.01 45.14 22.28
C VAL A 12 -2.84 43.82 23.05
N LEU A 13 -3.37 42.72 22.50
CA LEU A 13 -3.00 41.37 22.90
C LEU A 13 -1.82 40.97 22.02
N ILE A 14 -0.64 41.04 22.60
CA ILE A 14 0.57 40.36 22.12
C ILE A 14 0.21 38.88 22.14
N GLY A 15 -0.15 38.34 20.98
CA GLY A 15 -0.20 36.89 20.77
C GLY A 15 1.23 36.38 20.82
N CYS A 16 1.65 35.90 21.99
CA CYS A 16 2.78 34.98 22.06
C CYS A 16 2.40 33.79 21.17
N SER A 17 3.12 33.61 20.07
CA SER A 17 3.27 32.31 19.44
C SER A 17 3.86 31.38 20.50
N ASP A 18 3.05 30.48 21.05
CA ASP A 18 3.56 29.33 21.80
C ASP A 18 4.32 28.46 20.80
N SER A 19 5.60 28.75 20.60
CA SER A 19 6.60 27.76 20.24
C SER A 19 6.71 26.84 21.45
N GLY A 20 5.77 25.90 21.56
CA GLY A 20 5.73 24.90 22.63
C GLY A 20 6.92 23.96 22.48
N THR A 21 8.06 24.35 23.04
CA THR A 21 9.05 23.39 23.53
C THR A 21 8.32 22.50 24.53
N SER A 22 8.07 21.25 24.18
CA SER A 22 7.54 20.25 25.10
C SER A 22 8.49 20.12 26.29
N SER A 23 8.16 20.76 27.41
CA SER A 23 8.79 20.43 28.68
C SER A 23 8.43 18.98 28.99
N ALA A 24 9.43 18.09 28.97
CA ALA A 24 9.27 16.68 29.31
C ALA A 24 8.60 16.55 30.69
N GLU A 25 7.42 15.92 30.74
CA GLU A 25 6.99 15.24 31.97
C GLU A 25 8.13 14.27 32.33
N SER A 26 8.65 14.30 33.55
CA SER A 26 9.83 13.54 33.94
C SER A 26 9.55 12.03 33.81
N ILE A 27 10.04 11.44 32.73
CA ILE A 27 9.99 10.00 32.47
C ILE A 27 10.97 9.33 33.44
N HIS A 28 10.44 8.62 34.45
CA HIS A 28 11.24 7.85 35.38
C HIS A 28 11.43 6.42 34.86
N ILE A 29 12.45 6.22 34.02
CA ILE A 29 12.98 4.88 33.71
C ILE A 29 14.25 4.62 34.51
N SER A 30 14.50 3.36 34.88
CA SER A 30 15.81 2.94 35.35
C SER A 30 16.57 2.23 34.25
N ILE A 31 17.86 2.54 34.15
CA ILE A 31 18.77 2.08 33.10
C ILE A 31 19.90 1.32 33.79
N GLU A 32 20.11 0.06 33.40
CA GLU A 32 21.25 -0.75 33.85
C GLU A 32 21.79 -1.64 32.74
N ASN A 33 23.06 -2.06 32.82
CA ASN A 33 23.60 -3.00 31.83
C ASN A 33 22.88 -4.34 31.95
N ASP A 34 22.42 -4.87 30.81
CA ASP A 34 21.85 -6.21 30.76
C ASP A 34 22.98 -7.25 30.99
N LYS A 35 22.80 -8.09 32.00
CA LYS A 35 23.78 -9.11 32.39
C LYS A 35 23.68 -10.37 31.54
N GLU A 36 22.55 -10.59 30.89
CA GLU A 36 22.26 -11.75 30.08
C GLU A 36 22.54 -11.47 28.59
N HIS A 37 22.33 -10.24 28.14
CA HIS A 37 22.51 -9.83 26.74
C HIS A 37 23.64 -8.80 26.58
N ASN A 38 24.84 -9.29 26.22
CA ASN A 38 26.03 -8.46 26.11
C ASN A 38 25.87 -7.33 25.06
N GLY A 39 26.10 -6.08 25.46
CA GLY A 39 25.95 -4.89 24.62
C GLY A 39 24.59 -4.22 24.73
N MET A 40 23.64 -4.82 25.44
CA MET A 40 22.31 -4.26 25.68
C MET A 40 22.18 -3.61 27.07
N ILE A 41 21.22 -2.72 27.16
CA ILE A 41 20.86 -1.96 28.35
C ILE A 41 19.43 -2.32 28.72
N LEU A 42 19.23 -2.80 29.95
CA LEU A 42 17.92 -3.11 30.51
C LEU A 42 17.23 -1.80 30.91
N ILE A 43 16.02 -1.61 30.38
CA ILE A 43 15.13 -0.49 30.66
C ILE A 43 14.01 -1.01 31.55
N SER A 44 14.04 -0.63 32.83
CA SER A 44 12.88 -0.88 33.70
C SER A 44 11.90 0.27 33.60
N THR A 45 10.67 -0.03 33.24
CA THR A 45 9.70 0.98 32.84
C THR A 45 8.84 1.48 34.00
N GLN A 46 8.68 0.74 35.10
CA GLN A 46 7.89 1.15 36.29
C GLN A 46 6.57 1.89 35.97
N ASN A 47 5.77 1.39 35.02
CA ASN A 47 4.56 2.06 34.51
C ASN A 47 4.83 3.43 33.87
N SER A 48 5.92 3.57 33.13
CA SER A 48 6.25 4.77 32.39
C SER A 48 5.22 5.02 31.29
N THR A 49 5.10 6.29 30.93
CA THR A 49 4.31 6.73 29.79
C THR A 49 5.22 7.58 28.92
N VAL A 50 5.21 7.35 27.61
CA VAL A 50 5.80 8.26 26.62
C VAL A 50 4.71 8.88 25.77
N ARG A 51 4.92 10.13 25.34
CA ARG A 51 4.05 10.76 24.36
C ARG A 51 4.64 10.59 22.97
N LEU A 52 3.84 10.11 22.03
CA LEU A 52 4.17 9.99 20.62
C LEU A 52 3.45 11.08 19.83
N GLY A 53 4.21 12.04 19.30
CA GLY A 53 3.65 13.25 18.73
C GLY A 53 2.89 14.08 19.77
N ALA A 54 2.06 15.00 19.30
CA ALA A 54 1.20 15.78 20.21
C ALA A 54 0.04 14.97 20.83
N LYS A 55 -0.31 13.81 20.26
CA LYS A 55 -1.64 13.19 20.45
C LYS A 55 -1.63 11.88 21.25
N LEU A 56 -0.74 10.93 20.96
CA LEU A 56 -0.84 9.58 21.54
C LEU A 56 -0.01 9.45 22.81
N LYS A 57 -0.56 8.82 23.85
CA LYS A 57 0.19 8.38 25.03
C LYS A 57 0.36 6.86 25.01
N ALA A 58 1.59 6.38 25.12
CA ALA A 58 1.91 4.97 25.20
C ALA A 58 2.39 4.62 26.62
N ASN A 59 1.66 3.76 27.32
CA ASN A 59 2.04 3.23 28.63
C ASN A 59 2.81 1.92 28.48
N PHE A 60 3.74 1.65 29.39
CA PHE A 60 4.50 0.39 29.42
C PHE A 60 4.13 -0.41 30.65
N ALA A 61 3.83 -1.70 30.47
CA ALA A 61 3.59 -2.66 31.55
C ALA A 61 4.66 -3.77 31.60
N TYR A 62 5.79 -3.56 30.91
CA TYR A 62 6.86 -4.52 30.77
C TYR A 62 8.22 -3.82 30.74
N ASP A 63 9.25 -4.56 31.12
CA ASP A 63 10.64 -4.15 30.97
C ASP A 63 11.20 -4.78 29.69
N PHE A 64 12.20 -4.13 29.09
CA PHE A 64 12.84 -4.61 27.87
C PHE A 64 14.31 -4.20 27.86
N SER A 65 15.11 -4.89 27.05
CA SER A 65 16.50 -4.49 26.81
C SER A 65 16.64 -3.85 25.43
N ILE A 66 17.54 -2.88 25.28
CA ILE A 66 17.82 -2.20 24.01
C ILE A 66 19.34 -2.08 23.80
N ASP A 67 19.81 -2.22 22.57
CA ASP A 67 21.21 -2.05 22.23
C ASP A 67 21.70 -0.65 22.65
N LYS A 68 22.90 -0.61 23.23
CA LYS A 68 23.55 0.65 23.66
C LYS A 68 23.77 1.63 22.50
N HIS A 69 24.06 1.12 21.31
CA HIS A 69 24.34 1.91 20.12
C HIS A 69 23.80 1.20 18.87
N GLU A 70 23.88 1.84 17.70
CA GLU A 70 23.44 1.24 16.44
C GLU A 70 24.22 -0.05 16.12
N VAL A 71 23.58 -1.00 15.45
CA VAL A 71 24.27 -2.22 14.99
C VAL A 71 25.41 -1.82 14.07
N THR A 72 26.64 -2.26 14.37
CA THR A 72 27.80 -1.95 13.53
C THR A 72 27.82 -2.80 12.28
N CYS A 73 28.44 -2.31 11.20
CA CYS A 73 28.62 -3.11 10.00
C CYS A 73 29.38 -4.41 10.29
N GLY A 74 30.38 -4.36 11.18
CA GLY A 74 31.12 -5.54 11.62
C GLY A 74 30.26 -6.59 12.31
N ASP A 75 29.28 -6.19 13.13
CA ASP A 75 28.34 -7.12 13.76
C ASP A 75 27.34 -7.67 12.76
N PHE A 76 26.82 -6.82 11.87
CA PHE A 76 25.91 -7.20 10.80
C PHE A 76 26.50 -8.30 9.90
N ALA A 77 27.74 -8.10 9.43
CA ALA A 77 28.45 -9.02 8.55
C ALA A 77 28.77 -10.39 9.18
N LYS A 78 28.67 -10.55 10.51
CA LYS A 78 28.84 -11.86 11.17
C LYS A 78 27.64 -12.77 10.95
N LEU A 79 26.44 -12.21 10.79
CA LEU A 79 25.18 -12.96 10.75
C LEU A 79 24.52 -12.92 9.36
N VAL A 80 24.70 -11.83 8.60
CA VAL A 80 24.18 -11.68 7.25
C VAL A 80 25.31 -11.88 6.23
N LYS A 81 25.18 -12.92 5.40
CA LYS A 81 26.21 -13.30 4.42
C LYS A 81 26.29 -12.28 3.28
N ASN A 82 27.49 -12.06 2.75
CA ASN A 82 27.79 -11.24 1.56
C ASN A 82 27.54 -9.72 1.68
N HIS A 83 27.23 -9.19 2.86
CA HIS A 83 27.19 -7.74 3.07
C HIS A 83 28.61 -7.14 3.04
N LYS A 84 28.80 -6.05 2.29
CA LYS A 84 30.11 -5.38 2.14
C LYS A 84 30.24 -4.27 3.18
N CYS A 85 31.19 -4.43 4.10
CA CYS A 85 31.54 -3.38 5.05
C CYS A 85 32.78 -2.61 4.62
N GLU A 86 32.62 -1.33 4.32
CA GLU A 86 33.77 -0.43 4.10
C GLU A 86 34.52 -0.16 5.41
N ASN A 87 33.80 -0.04 6.51
CA ASN A 87 34.35 0.09 7.86
C ASN A 87 33.49 -0.68 8.87
N ALA A 88 34.10 -1.67 9.53
CA ALA A 88 33.41 -2.53 10.49
C ALA A 88 32.99 -1.82 11.78
N GLU A 89 33.57 -0.66 12.10
CA GLU A 89 33.26 0.08 13.33
C GLU A 89 32.16 1.13 13.17
N LEU A 90 31.70 1.40 11.94
CA LEU A 90 30.61 2.34 11.67
C LEU A 90 29.25 1.64 11.82
N PRO A 91 28.17 2.38 12.08
CA PRO A 91 26.80 1.87 11.96
C PRO A 91 26.59 1.21 10.60
N VAL A 92 25.91 0.07 10.58
CA VAL A 92 25.43 -0.50 9.33
C VAL A 92 24.32 0.40 8.79
N THR A 93 24.48 0.84 7.54
CA THR A 93 23.48 1.63 6.82
C THR A 93 23.32 1.09 5.41
N ASN A 94 22.44 1.69 4.60
CA ASN A 94 22.08 1.21 3.27
C ASN A 94 21.55 -0.24 3.30
N ILE A 95 20.69 -0.51 4.28
CA ILE A 95 19.99 -1.79 4.46
C ILE A 95 18.48 -1.58 4.45
N THR A 96 17.73 -2.60 4.05
CA THR A 96 16.26 -2.56 4.11
C THR A 96 15.76 -2.86 5.51
N PHE A 97 14.49 -2.57 5.80
CA PHE A 97 13.85 -3.05 7.03
C PHE A 97 13.88 -4.58 7.12
N PHE A 98 13.68 -5.26 5.99
CA PHE A 98 13.74 -6.73 5.94
C PHE A 98 15.13 -7.29 6.26
N ASP A 99 16.20 -6.61 5.85
CA ASP A 99 17.57 -6.97 6.23
C ASP A 99 17.75 -6.92 7.76
N ALA A 100 17.21 -5.89 8.43
CA ALA A 100 17.22 -5.76 9.89
C ALA A 100 16.38 -6.87 10.57
N VAL A 101 15.22 -7.22 10.02
CA VAL A 101 14.38 -8.35 10.48
C VAL A 101 15.13 -9.68 10.39
N LEU A 102 15.77 -9.95 9.25
CA LEU A 102 16.56 -11.17 9.05
C LEU A 102 17.75 -11.23 10.02
N PHE A 103 18.40 -10.10 10.27
CA PHE A 103 19.48 -10.01 11.26
C PHE A 103 18.99 -10.30 12.69
N ALA A 104 17.87 -9.71 13.12
CA ALA A 104 17.29 -9.95 14.44
C ALA A 104 16.95 -11.44 14.66
N ASN A 105 16.33 -12.06 13.66
CA ASN A 105 16.04 -13.50 13.68
C ASN A 105 17.32 -14.36 13.71
N ALA A 106 18.35 -13.98 12.93
CA ALA A 106 19.63 -14.68 12.93
C ALA A 106 20.33 -14.57 14.30
N LYS A 107 20.26 -13.40 14.93
CA LYS A 107 20.78 -13.13 16.27
C LYS A 107 20.08 -14.00 17.32
N SER A 108 18.74 -14.04 17.34
CA SER A 108 17.99 -14.97 18.20
C SER A 108 18.39 -16.43 18.01
N LYS A 109 18.46 -16.89 16.76
CA LYS A 109 18.85 -18.28 16.44
C LYS A 109 20.29 -18.59 16.87
N SER A 110 21.20 -17.62 16.78
CA SER A 110 22.59 -17.79 17.22
C SER A 110 22.70 -18.05 18.73
N GLU A 111 21.72 -17.59 19.50
CA GLU A 111 21.60 -17.76 20.94
C GLU A 111 20.57 -18.82 21.35
N LYS A 112 20.04 -19.58 20.38
CA LYS A 112 19.05 -20.66 20.56
C LYS A 112 17.71 -20.20 21.17
N LEU A 113 17.30 -18.99 20.82
CA LEU A 113 16.03 -18.39 21.20
C LEU A 113 14.98 -18.58 20.10
N ASP A 114 13.72 -18.32 20.43
CA ASP A 114 12.65 -18.19 19.44
C ASP A 114 12.86 -16.93 18.57
N THR A 115 12.10 -16.78 17.50
CA THR A 115 12.19 -15.62 16.60
C THR A 115 11.02 -14.68 16.76
N ALA A 116 11.29 -13.37 16.76
CA ALA A 116 10.24 -12.35 16.81
C ALA A 116 9.48 -12.21 15.48
N TYR A 117 10.02 -12.74 14.37
CA TYR A 117 9.41 -12.62 13.06
C TYR A 117 9.29 -13.98 12.35
N SER A 118 8.15 -14.24 11.71
CA SER A 118 7.99 -15.38 10.79
C SER A 118 7.69 -14.92 9.37
N TYR A 119 8.02 -15.76 8.40
CA TYR A 119 7.73 -15.54 6.98
C TYR A 119 7.79 -16.89 6.25
N THR A 120 7.13 -16.96 5.09
CA THR A 120 7.07 -18.18 4.25
C THR A 120 8.16 -18.21 3.19
N SER A 121 8.57 -17.05 2.67
CA SER A 121 9.67 -16.92 1.72
C SER A 121 10.29 -15.51 1.75
N ALA A 122 11.49 -15.37 1.18
CA ALA A 122 12.24 -14.12 1.12
C ALA A 122 12.78 -13.89 -0.29
N THR A 123 12.63 -12.67 -0.81
CA THR A 123 13.16 -12.24 -2.12
C THR A 123 14.33 -11.29 -1.90
N PHE A 124 15.35 -11.35 -2.78
CA PHE A 124 16.56 -10.55 -2.68
C PHE A 124 16.88 -9.83 -4.00
N ASP A 125 17.43 -8.61 -3.90
CA ASP A 125 17.95 -7.85 -5.05
C ASP A 125 19.32 -8.39 -5.52
N SER A 126 19.84 -7.82 -6.61
CA SER A 126 21.14 -8.21 -7.17
C SER A 126 22.34 -7.91 -6.26
N ASP A 127 22.16 -6.98 -5.31
CA ASP A 127 23.18 -6.58 -4.34
C ASP A 127 23.09 -7.42 -3.05
N GLY A 128 22.09 -8.29 -2.94
CA GLY A 128 21.89 -9.23 -1.84
C GLY A 128 21.02 -8.72 -0.70
N HIS A 129 20.30 -7.62 -0.88
CA HIS A 129 19.36 -7.09 0.11
C HIS A 129 17.99 -7.72 -0.01
N CYS A 130 17.34 -7.99 1.13
CA CYS A 130 15.99 -8.53 1.14
C CYS A 130 14.99 -7.44 0.76
N THR A 131 14.21 -7.68 -0.28
CA THR A 131 13.22 -6.72 -0.82
C THR A 131 11.77 -7.11 -0.53
N GLU A 132 11.52 -8.35 -0.10
CA GLU A 132 10.18 -8.85 0.23
C GLU A 132 10.26 -10.05 1.19
N LEU A 133 9.38 -10.08 2.20
CA LEU A 133 9.12 -11.25 3.05
C LEU A 133 7.64 -11.66 2.93
N ALA A 134 7.35 -12.70 2.16
CA ALA A 134 5.97 -13.16 1.98
C ALA A 134 5.44 -13.83 3.26
N GLY A 135 4.23 -13.49 3.67
CA GLY A 135 3.64 -13.98 4.94
C GLY A 135 4.40 -13.51 6.17
N TYR A 136 4.95 -12.30 6.12
CA TYR A 136 5.60 -11.65 7.25
C TYR A 136 4.62 -11.47 8.42
N GLU A 137 5.00 -11.95 9.60
CA GLU A 137 4.28 -11.71 10.86
C GLU A 137 5.27 -11.29 11.96
N PHE A 138 4.84 -10.37 12.84
CA PHE A 138 5.56 -9.97 14.05
C PHE A 138 4.93 -10.62 15.29
N HIS A 139 5.69 -11.49 15.95
CA HIS A 139 5.30 -12.22 17.16
C HIS A 139 5.81 -11.48 18.40
N ALA A 140 5.03 -10.48 18.83
CA ALA A 140 5.38 -9.62 19.96
C ALA A 140 5.46 -10.39 21.31
N ASP A 141 4.82 -11.56 21.40
CA ASP A 141 4.73 -12.40 22.60
C ASP A 141 5.99 -13.27 22.86
N ARG A 142 7.01 -13.20 21.97
CA ARG A 142 8.20 -14.06 22.03
C ARG A 142 9.38 -13.39 22.72
N ASP A 143 10.07 -14.16 23.55
CA ASP A 143 11.36 -13.77 24.13
C ASP A 143 12.46 -13.94 23.04
N ALA A 144 12.66 -12.87 22.27
CA ALA A 144 13.51 -12.85 21.10
C ALA A 144 14.14 -11.46 20.87
N TYR A 145 15.22 -11.41 20.09
CA TYR A 145 15.72 -10.16 19.52
C TYR A 145 14.77 -9.66 18.45
N ARG A 146 14.53 -8.35 18.45
CA ARG A 146 13.64 -7.64 17.54
C ARG A 146 14.13 -6.21 17.33
N ILE A 147 13.56 -5.51 16.36
CA ILE A 147 13.72 -4.07 16.22
C ILE A 147 12.86 -3.41 17.33
N PRO A 148 13.30 -2.33 18.02
CA PRO A 148 12.49 -1.66 19.03
C PRO A 148 11.20 -1.10 18.43
N THR A 149 10.15 -1.00 19.22
CA THR A 149 8.96 -0.25 18.79
C THR A 149 9.24 1.26 18.80
N GLU A 150 8.45 2.03 18.07
CA GLU A 150 8.53 3.50 18.11
C GLU A 150 8.32 4.03 19.53
N ALA A 151 7.41 3.39 20.29
CA ALA A 151 7.17 3.72 21.69
C ALA A 151 8.42 3.48 22.54
N GLU A 152 9.03 2.29 22.45
CA GLU A 152 10.24 1.95 23.21
C GLU A 152 11.40 2.87 22.86
N TRP A 153 11.62 3.09 21.57
CA TRP A 153 12.67 3.97 21.08
C TRP A 153 12.50 5.40 21.61
N THR A 154 11.28 5.94 21.52
CA THR A 154 10.98 7.31 21.96
C THR A 154 11.07 7.44 23.48
N LEU A 155 10.66 6.41 24.24
CA LEU A 155 10.78 6.38 25.70
C LEU A 155 12.24 6.53 26.12
N VAL A 156 13.13 5.76 25.49
CA VAL A 156 14.56 5.78 25.77
C VAL A 156 15.19 7.10 25.31
N ALA A 157 14.89 7.54 24.08
CA ALA A 157 15.41 8.78 23.51
C ALA A 157 15.02 10.02 24.33
N SER A 158 13.81 10.04 24.89
CA SER A 158 13.31 11.15 25.71
C SER A 158 14.06 11.33 27.04
N ASN A 159 14.83 10.34 27.50
CA ASN A 159 15.60 10.44 28.74
C ASN A 159 16.81 11.40 28.60
N ASN A 160 17.42 11.48 27.40
CA ASN A 160 18.59 12.31 27.14
C ASN A 160 18.64 12.80 25.68
N TRP A 161 17.58 13.49 25.22
CA TRP A 161 17.47 13.99 23.85
C TRP A 161 18.26 15.29 23.66
N GLU A 162 19.48 15.20 23.11
CA GLU A 162 20.39 16.34 22.92
C GLU A 162 20.98 16.40 21.48
N PRO A 163 20.19 16.78 20.45
CA PRO A 163 20.64 16.75 19.05
C PRO A 163 21.83 17.68 18.74
N HIS A 164 22.06 18.73 19.53
CA HIS A 164 23.23 19.59 19.39
C HIS A 164 24.53 18.94 19.87
N LYS A 165 24.46 17.86 20.66
CA LYS A 165 25.62 17.10 21.14
C LYS A 165 25.85 15.81 20.36
N SER A 166 25.08 15.55 19.30
CA SER A 166 25.24 14.37 18.45
C SER A 166 26.10 14.65 17.21
N TRP A 167 26.32 13.61 16.39
CA TRP A 167 26.84 13.77 15.02
C TRP A 167 25.73 14.26 14.10
N ASN A 168 25.85 15.49 13.59
CA ASN A 168 24.83 16.21 12.83
C ASN A 168 25.46 17.07 11.72
N ALA A 169 24.63 17.79 10.94
CA ALA A 169 25.11 18.56 9.79
C ALA A 169 26.17 19.63 10.17
N ASP A 170 26.16 20.13 11.41
CA ASP A 170 27.05 21.19 11.85
C ASP A 170 28.48 20.68 12.17
N ASN A 171 28.64 19.37 12.44
CA ASN A 171 29.89 18.83 12.98
C ASN A 171 30.36 17.49 12.40
N SER A 172 29.56 16.82 11.57
CA SER A 172 29.84 15.45 11.11
C SER A 172 30.71 15.38 9.86
N ASP A 173 30.97 16.52 9.20
CA ASP A 173 31.50 16.59 7.83
C ASP A 173 30.66 15.78 6.83
N TYR A 174 29.35 15.68 7.08
CA TYR A 174 28.38 14.91 6.31
C TYR A 174 28.76 13.42 6.16
N LYS A 175 29.26 12.79 7.24
CA LYS A 175 29.67 11.38 7.26
C LYS A 175 29.24 10.65 8.53
N LEU A 176 29.14 9.32 8.44
CA LEU A 176 28.98 8.44 9.60
C LEU A 176 30.23 8.45 10.48
N HIS A 177 30.00 8.34 11.79
CA HIS A 177 31.05 8.24 12.79
C HIS A 177 30.88 6.96 13.62
N LYS A 178 31.96 6.58 14.30
CA LYS A 178 31.94 5.44 15.23
C LYS A 178 30.93 5.72 16.34
N PRO A 179 30.08 4.75 16.73
CA PRO A 179 29.12 4.98 17.80
C PRO A 179 29.75 5.37 19.13
N CYS A 180 29.00 6.09 19.96
CA CYS A 180 29.36 6.64 21.27
C CYS A 180 30.56 7.62 21.25
N THR A 181 30.85 8.26 20.10
CA THR A 181 31.96 9.23 20.01
C THR A 181 31.53 10.69 20.10
N ALA A 182 30.27 11.02 19.80
CA ALA A 182 29.73 12.37 20.01
C ALA A 182 29.52 12.66 21.51
N ASP A 183 28.96 11.69 22.24
CA ASP A 183 28.88 11.68 23.71
C ASP A 183 29.28 10.31 24.26
N SER A 184 30.51 10.21 24.74
CA SER A 184 31.05 8.98 25.34
C SER A 184 30.57 8.71 26.76
N THR A 185 29.83 9.65 27.37
CA THR A 185 29.29 9.52 28.73
C THR A 185 27.85 9.02 28.75
N ALA A 186 27.20 8.92 27.59
CA ALA A 186 25.83 8.44 27.48
C ALA A 186 25.73 6.93 27.79
N ASP A 187 24.70 6.56 28.55
CA ASP A 187 24.37 5.16 28.81
C ASP A 187 23.93 4.45 27.52
N ILE A 188 23.18 5.17 26.67
CA ILE A 188 22.74 4.78 25.33
C ILE A 188 23.05 5.94 24.39
N CYS A 189 23.81 5.67 23.34
CA CYS A 189 24.40 6.69 22.47
C CYS A 189 23.63 6.82 21.15
N ASP A 190 23.81 7.97 20.50
CA ASP A 190 23.46 8.20 19.09
C ASP A 190 21.98 7.98 18.74
N LEU A 191 21.07 8.14 19.71
CA LEU A 191 19.63 8.18 19.42
C LEU A 191 19.25 9.43 18.61
N ALA A 192 20.02 10.52 18.72
CA ALA A 192 19.93 11.66 17.81
C ALA A 192 21.14 11.65 16.88
N GLY A 193 20.94 11.89 15.59
CA GLY A 193 22.03 12.01 14.61
C GLY A 193 22.75 10.69 14.31
N ASN A 194 23.97 10.79 13.78
CA ASN A 194 24.75 9.67 13.24
C ASN A 194 23.98 8.87 12.18
N ALA A 195 23.38 7.72 12.50
CA ALA A 195 22.49 7.00 11.60
C ALA A 195 21.03 7.15 12.06
N MET A 196 20.14 7.47 11.11
CA MET A 196 18.70 7.37 11.32
C MET A 196 18.33 5.90 11.52
N GLU A 197 17.36 5.59 12.36
CA GLU A 197 17.11 4.21 12.80
C GLU A 197 15.74 3.69 12.40
N TRP A 198 15.71 2.48 11.84
CA TRP A 198 14.50 1.68 11.72
C TRP A 198 13.89 1.38 13.09
N VAL A 199 12.57 1.54 13.21
CA VAL A 199 11.78 0.98 14.30
C VAL A 199 10.76 -0.03 13.74
N ASN A 200 10.22 -0.90 14.60
CA ASN A 200 9.39 -2.03 14.19
C ASN A 200 8.05 -1.61 13.57
N ASP A 201 7.53 -0.46 13.97
CA ASP A 201 6.17 -0.03 13.72
C ASP A 201 5.90 0.25 12.24
N TRP A 202 4.71 -0.15 11.78
CA TRP A 202 4.10 0.46 10.60
C TRP A 202 3.68 1.89 10.90
N MET A 203 3.80 2.77 9.89
CA MET A 203 3.34 4.15 9.97
C MET A 203 1.82 4.18 10.16
N GLY A 204 1.38 4.98 11.12
CA GLY A 204 -0.04 5.14 11.44
C GLY A 204 -0.33 6.52 12.01
N ALA A 205 -1.53 7.04 11.76
CA ALA A 205 -1.93 8.35 12.27
C ALA A 205 -2.16 8.31 13.79
N PHE A 206 -1.43 9.13 14.54
CA PHE A 206 -1.69 9.26 15.98
C PHE A 206 -3.04 9.92 16.26
N ARG A 207 -3.72 9.38 17.27
CA ARG A 207 -4.99 9.88 17.78
C ARG A 207 -4.83 10.28 19.25
N ASP A 208 -5.66 11.22 19.70
CA ASP A 208 -5.65 11.70 21.09
C ASP A 208 -6.26 10.64 22.00
N THR A 209 -5.43 9.71 22.46
CA THR A 209 -5.81 8.56 23.26
C THR A 209 -4.61 8.01 24.04
N THR A 210 -4.85 7.04 24.91
CA THR A 210 -3.84 6.32 25.67
C THR A 210 -3.92 4.83 25.34
N ILE A 211 -2.79 4.24 24.95
CA ILE A 211 -2.66 2.81 24.64
C ILE A 211 -1.56 2.22 25.52
N THR A 212 -1.81 1.08 26.14
CA THR A 212 -0.77 0.33 26.87
C THR A 212 -0.12 -0.66 25.92
N ASN A 213 1.21 -0.77 25.97
CA ASN A 213 2.03 -1.68 25.16
C ASN A 213 1.81 -1.49 23.65
N TYR A 214 1.89 -0.22 23.20
CA TYR A 214 1.68 0.17 21.82
C TYR A 214 2.81 -0.32 20.89
N VAL A 215 2.43 -0.93 19.76
CA VAL A 215 3.37 -1.54 18.79
C VAL A 215 3.12 -1.09 17.34
N GLY A 216 2.43 0.04 17.15
CA GLY A 216 2.25 0.66 15.84
C GLY A 216 0.88 0.43 15.18
N ALA A 217 0.80 0.74 13.89
CA ALA A 217 -0.35 0.37 13.07
C ALA A 217 -0.36 -1.14 12.78
N PRO A 218 -1.55 -1.78 12.66
CA PRO A 218 -1.68 -3.23 12.44
C PRO A 218 -1.09 -3.69 11.10
N ASP A 219 -1.09 -2.81 10.10
CA ASP A 219 -0.50 -3.03 8.78
C ASP A 219 0.10 -1.73 8.23
N GLY A 220 0.78 -1.82 7.09
CA GLY A 220 1.42 -0.69 6.42
C GLY A 220 0.46 0.21 5.62
N GLY A 221 -0.85 -0.02 5.69
CA GLY A 221 -1.81 0.63 4.80
C GLY A 221 -1.52 0.37 3.31
N ASN A 222 -2.07 1.23 2.46
CA ASN A 222 -1.92 1.13 1.01
C ASN A 222 -0.51 1.43 0.48
N ILE A 223 0.35 2.02 1.31
CA ILE A 223 1.69 2.52 0.91
C ILE A 223 2.80 1.62 1.48
N GLY A 224 2.50 0.79 2.49
CA GLY A 224 3.52 -0.02 3.16
C GLY A 224 4.56 0.83 3.91
N GLU A 225 4.16 1.99 4.44
CA GLU A 225 5.09 2.96 5.04
C GLU A 225 5.54 2.53 6.44
N ARG A 226 6.83 2.66 6.71
CA ARG A 226 7.52 2.32 7.96
C ARG A 226 7.97 3.57 8.68
N VAL A 227 8.19 3.43 9.99
CA VAL A 227 8.70 4.52 10.82
C VAL A 227 10.23 4.45 10.89
N VAL A 228 10.87 5.61 10.75
CA VAL A 228 12.29 5.84 11.03
C VAL A 228 12.46 7.01 12.00
N LYS A 229 13.45 6.93 12.89
CA LYS A 229 13.64 7.87 14.01
C LYS A 229 15.08 8.41 14.06
N GLY A 230 15.30 9.46 14.85
CA GLY A 230 16.65 9.93 15.21
C GLY A 230 17.21 11.08 14.38
N GLY A 231 16.90 11.11 13.08
CA GLY A 231 17.68 11.89 12.12
C GLY A 231 19.07 11.28 11.92
N SER A 232 19.91 11.90 11.08
CA SER A 232 21.26 11.39 10.79
C SER A 232 22.29 12.49 10.76
N TYR A 233 23.54 12.11 10.51
CA TYR A 233 24.69 13.01 10.36
C TYR A 233 24.47 14.17 9.38
N ARG A 234 23.50 14.08 8.47
CA ARG A 234 23.20 15.09 7.44
C ARG A 234 22.10 16.07 7.83
N ASN A 235 21.41 15.83 8.94
CA ASN A 235 20.31 16.69 9.39
C ASN A 235 20.82 17.81 10.31
N GLU A 236 20.28 19.01 10.13
CA GLU A 236 20.49 20.10 11.08
C GLU A 236 19.91 19.74 12.45
N PRO A 237 20.55 20.13 13.56
CA PRO A 237 20.05 19.83 14.90
C PRO A 237 18.60 20.24 15.15
N ALA A 238 18.19 21.41 14.65
CA ALA A 238 16.84 21.93 14.81
C ALA A 238 15.78 21.09 14.08
N ALA A 239 16.17 20.35 13.03
CA ALA A 239 15.29 19.46 12.29
C ALA A 239 15.17 18.08 12.95
N MET A 240 16.03 17.71 13.91
CA MET A 240 15.99 16.42 14.60
C MET A 240 15.09 16.48 15.83
N THR A 241 13.81 16.21 15.63
CA THR A 241 12.80 16.17 16.71
C THR A 241 12.42 14.74 17.08
N LEU A 242 12.00 14.53 18.33
CA LEU A 242 11.43 13.25 18.78
C LEU A 242 10.15 12.87 18.01
N ASP A 243 9.48 13.84 17.39
CA ASP A 243 8.21 13.65 16.68
C ASP A 243 8.39 13.32 15.20
N ASN A 244 9.62 13.38 14.66
CA ASN A 244 9.88 12.94 13.29
C ASN A 244 9.73 11.42 13.20
N ARG A 245 9.13 10.94 12.10
CA ARG A 245 8.76 9.53 11.91
C ARG A 245 9.10 8.98 10.53
N GLY A 246 9.62 9.81 9.63
CA GLY A 246 9.88 9.48 8.24
C GLY A 246 11.12 10.21 7.73
N ASP A 247 11.34 10.15 6.43
CA ASP A 247 12.41 10.86 5.73
C ASP A 247 11.82 11.76 4.62
N VAL A 248 12.67 12.34 3.78
CA VAL A 248 12.28 13.24 2.68
C VAL A 248 11.32 12.56 1.69
N TYR A 249 11.46 11.24 1.49
CA TYR A 249 10.59 10.43 0.64
C TYR A 249 9.96 9.31 1.46
N THR A 250 8.90 8.71 0.90
CA THR A 250 8.20 7.57 1.49
C THR A 250 9.17 6.45 1.83
N VAL A 251 9.07 5.96 3.07
CA VAL A 251 9.95 4.93 3.60
C VAL A 251 9.19 3.62 3.65
N THR A 252 9.39 2.72 2.69
CA THR A 252 8.78 1.38 2.70
C THR A 252 9.74 0.35 3.31
N SER A 253 9.28 -0.89 3.50
CA SER A 253 10.12 -1.96 4.06
C SER A 253 11.31 -2.35 3.16
N SER A 254 11.25 -2.03 1.86
CA SER A 254 12.33 -2.28 0.89
C SER A 254 13.20 -1.05 0.62
N THR A 255 12.84 0.13 1.13
CA THR A 255 13.67 1.35 1.04
C THR A 255 14.98 1.14 1.80
N LYS A 256 16.08 1.71 1.29
CA LYS A 256 17.38 1.75 1.96
C LYS A 256 18.10 3.06 1.61
N ALA A 257 18.91 3.56 2.55
CA ALA A 257 19.72 4.74 2.32
C ALA A 257 21.02 4.72 3.15
N ASN A 258 22.08 5.39 2.65
CA ASN A 258 23.44 5.40 3.25
C ASN A 258 23.55 6.10 4.62
N TYR A 259 22.42 6.47 5.22
CA TYR A 259 22.32 7.11 6.52
C TYR A 259 21.18 6.50 7.36
N VAL A 260 20.54 5.42 6.90
CA VAL A 260 19.51 4.68 7.64
C VAL A 260 20.05 3.32 8.04
N GLY A 261 20.12 3.08 9.34
CA GLY A 261 20.52 1.86 10.01
C GLY A 261 19.48 1.42 11.04
N PHE A 262 19.89 0.75 12.10
CA PHE A 262 19.00 0.28 13.16
C PHE A 262 19.76 -0.12 14.44
N ARG A 263 19.00 -0.36 15.50
CA ARG A 263 19.45 -1.02 16.73
C ARG A 263 18.46 -2.13 17.13
N LEU A 264 18.86 -3.06 17.99
CA LEU A 264 17.96 -4.11 18.49
C LEU A 264 17.36 -3.78 19.85
N ALA A 265 16.21 -4.39 20.11
CA ALA A 265 15.61 -4.61 21.41
C ALA A 265 15.46 -6.11 21.68
N PHE A 266 15.29 -6.48 22.95
CA PHE A 266 15.11 -7.84 23.41
C PHE A 266 13.99 -7.93 24.45
N GLY A 267 13.19 -9.00 24.34
CA GLY A 267 12.11 -9.35 25.27
C GLY A 267 10.72 -9.24 24.64
N LYS A 268 9.78 -10.02 25.17
CA LYS A 268 8.38 -9.98 24.74
C LYS A 268 7.66 -8.69 25.16
N ILE A 269 6.66 -8.32 24.38
CA ILE A 269 5.69 -7.27 24.67
C ILE A 269 4.37 -7.96 25.04
N PRO A 270 4.08 -8.16 26.34
CA PRO A 270 2.84 -8.81 26.76
C PRO A 270 1.64 -7.95 26.37
N ASP A 271 0.54 -8.58 25.94
CA ASP A 271 -0.70 -7.88 25.58
C ASP A 271 -0.47 -6.71 24.63
N ALA A 272 0.39 -6.92 23.61
CA ALA A 272 0.72 -5.91 22.61
C ALA A 272 -0.54 -5.35 21.95
N VAL A 273 -0.59 -4.03 21.74
CA VAL A 273 -1.74 -3.35 21.16
C VAL A 273 -1.34 -2.54 19.94
N TRP A 274 -1.98 -2.87 18.81
CA TRP A 274 -1.93 -2.10 17.59
C TRP A 274 -3.03 -1.05 17.57
N MET A 275 -2.86 0.02 16.80
CA MET A 275 -3.91 1.02 16.61
C MET A 275 -4.15 1.28 15.13
N ASN A 276 -5.37 1.07 14.66
CA ASN A 276 -5.69 1.38 13.27
C ASN A 276 -5.78 2.89 13.02
N ALA A 277 -5.90 3.29 11.75
CA ALA A 277 -5.98 4.69 11.33
C ALA A 277 -7.14 5.49 11.98
N LYS A 278 -8.17 4.82 12.51
CA LYS A 278 -9.31 5.45 13.21
C LYS A 278 -9.07 5.65 14.71
N GLY A 279 -7.95 5.17 15.26
CA GLY A 279 -7.64 5.25 16.69
C GLY A 279 -8.20 4.12 17.53
N ILE A 280 -8.64 3.03 16.89
CA ILE A 280 -9.21 1.89 17.60
C ILE A 280 -8.07 0.92 17.93
N ALA A 281 -7.99 0.54 19.21
CA ALA A 281 -7.06 -0.46 19.73
C ALA A 281 -7.41 -1.86 19.18
N ILE A 282 -6.40 -2.59 18.74
CA ILE A 282 -6.50 -3.94 18.19
C ILE A 282 -5.49 -4.82 18.94
N ALA A 283 -5.99 -5.82 19.66
CA ALA A 283 -5.14 -6.78 20.40
C ALA A 283 -4.71 -7.97 19.54
N SER A 284 -5.56 -8.38 18.59
CA SER A 284 -5.33 -9.51 17.69
C SER A 284 -5.44 -9.03 16.24
N PRO A 285 -4.38 -8.50 15.63
CA PRO A 285 -4.43 -8.09 14.23
C PRO A 285 -4.63 -9.31 13.34
N ILE A 286 -5.42 -9.14 12.28
CA ILE A 286 -5.51 -10.13 11.22
C ILE A 286 -4.36 -9.84 10.25
N ASN A 287 -3.52 -10.84 9.98
CA ASN A 287 -2.39 -10.71 9.05
C ASN A 287 -2.75 -11.28 7.69
N VAL A 288 -2.27 -10.65 6.62
CA VAL A 288 -2.37 -11.20 5.27
C VAL A 288 -1.12 -12.05 4.97
N LEU A 289 -1.34 -13.30 4.57
CA LEU A 289 -0.28 -14.31 4.40
C LEU A 289 0.14 -14.54 2.94
N THR A 290 -0.51 -13.86 2.01
CA THR A 290 -0.25 -13.99 0.57
C THR A 290 -0.22 -12.63 -0.10
N THR A 291 0.38 -12.58 -1.28
CA THR A 291 0.46 -11.35 -2.08
C THR A 291 -0.45 -11.44 -3.29
N SER A 292 -0.83 -10.28 -3.83
CA SER A 292 -1.61 -10.19 -5.07
C SER A 292 -0.93 -10.93 -6.24
N ALA A 293 0.40 -10.92 -6.28
CA ALA A 293 1.20 -11.65 -7.27
C ALA A 293 1.13 -13.18 -7.08
N GLU A 294 1.17 -13.68 -5.85
CA GLU A 294 1.04 -15.10 -5.57
C GLU A 294 -0.36 -15.61 -5.92
N LEU A 295 -1.42 -14.89 -5.51
CA LEU A 295 -2.80 -15.26 -5.83
C LEU A 295 -3.07 -15.29 -7.33
N ARG A 296 -2.51 -14.33 -8.10
CA ARG A 296 -2.66 -14.30 -9.56
C ARG A 296 -2.18 -15.59 -10.23
N LYS A 297 -1.21 -16.32 -9.65
CA LYS A 297 -0.75 -17.60 -10.22
C LYS A 297 -1.89 -18.62 -10.33
N SER A 298 -2.80 -18.64 -9.35
CA SER A 298 -3.98 -19.53 -9.33
C SER A 298 -5.23 -18.88 -9.93
N THR A 299 -5.47 -17.58 -9.69
CA THR A 299 -6.71 -16.89 -10.11
C THR A 299 -6.63 -16.24 -11.49
N LYS A 300 -5.42 -16.09 -12.06
CA LYS A 300 -5.14 -15.47 -13.36
C LYS A 300 -5.49 -13.99 -13.48
N THR A 301 -5.79 -13.32 -12.36
CA THR A 301 -6.09 -11.88 -12.31
C THR A 301 -5.59 -11.28 -11.00
N TYR A 302 -5.37 -9.97 -10.97
CA TYR A 302 -5.14 -9.23 -9.73
C TYR A 302 -6.44 -8.86 -9.03
N HIS A 303 -7.56 -8.76 -9.77
CA HIS A 303 -8.90 -8.44 -9.23
C HIS A 303 -9.43 -9.57 -8.34
N ASN A 304 -8.96 -9.65 -7.10
CA ASN A 304 -9.43 -10.62 -6.13
C ASN A 304 -9.83 -9.89 -4.85
N LYS A 305 -10.93 -10.33 -4.22
CA LYS A 305 -11.35 -9.84 -2.93
C LYS A 305 -11.79 -11.01 -2.07
N LEU A 306 -11.46 -10.93 -0.78
CA LEU A 306 -11.92 -11.84 0.23
C LEU A 306 -12.72 -11.04 1.26
N VAL A 307 -13.90 -11.53 1.60
CA VAL A 307 -14.64 -11.07 2.78
C VAL A 307 -14.83 -12.22 3.75
N PHE A 308 -14.83 -11.92 5.03
CA PHE A 308 -15.05 -12.90 6.09
C PHE A 308 -15.52 -12.17 7.34
N ARG A 309 -16.02 -12.92 8.31
CA ARG A 309 -16.35 -12.41 9.63
C ARG A 309 -15.12 -12.49 10.53
N ASN A 310 -14.76 -11.39 11.18
CA ASN A 310 -13.94 -11.44 12.39
C ASN A 310 -14.88 -11.75 13.56
N ASP A 311 -14.81 -12.96 14.13
CA ASP A 311 -15.77 -13.37 15.17
C ASP A 311 -15.51 -12.66 16.51
N GLU A 312 -14.29 -12.20 16.78
CA GLU A 312 -13.98 -11.43 17.99
C GLU A 312 -14.74 -10.10 18.03
N THR A 313 -14.97 -9.49 16.86
CA THR A 313 -15.64 -8.19 16.73
C THR A 313 -17.08 -8.30 16.23
N GLY A 314 -17.45 -9.40 15.58
CA GLY A 314 -18.72 -9.58 14.87
C GLY A 314 -18.83 -8.81 13.55
N ASN A 315 -17.76 -8.14 13.13
CA ASN A 315 -17.71 -7.32 11.91
C ASN A 315 -17.33 -8.14 10.67
N ILE A 316 -17.57 -7.54 9.50
CA ILE A 316 -17.06 -8.04 8.22
C ILE A 316 -15.68 -7.44 7.98
N ALA A 317 -14.68 -8.31 7.87
CA ALA A 317 -13.34 -7.99 7.40
C ALA A 317 -13.25 -8.20 5.88
N ILE A 318 -12.43 -7.37 5.24
CA ILE A 318 -12.22 -7.34 3.79
C ILE A 318 -10.71 -7.32 3.54
N ILE A 319 -10.26 -8.18 2.63
CA ILE A 319 -8.93 -8.08 2.02
C ILE A 319 -9.12 -7.85 0.53
N ASN A 320 -8.57 -6.75 0.03
CA ASN A 320 -8.59 -6.42 -1.39
C ASN A 320 -7.21 -6.66 -1.99
N PHE A 321 -7.12 -7.58 -2.95
CA PHE A 321 -5.88 -7.92 -3.66
C PHE A 321 -5.77 -7.24 -5.03
N THR A 322 -6.79 -6.45 -5.41
CA THR A 322 -6.83 -5.78 -6.72
C THR A 322 -5.66 -4.83 -6.91
N ASN A 323 -5.26 -4.16 -5.82
CA ASN A 323 -4.27 -3.11 -5.81
C ASN A 323 -3.35 -3.34 -4.61
N GLY A 324 -2.05 -3.29 -4.86
CA GLY A 324 -1.05 -3.11 -3.82
C GLY A 324 -0.76 -4.21 -2.83
N THR A 325 -0.08 -3.79 -1.75
CA THR A 325 0.14 -4.59 -0.56
C THR A 325 -1.22 -4.83 0.09
N PRO A 326 -1.76 -6.07 0.05
CA PRO A 326 -3.12 -6.30 0.54
C PRO A 326 -3.19 -6.06 2.04
N THR A 327 -4.14 -5.22 2.46
CA THR A 327 -4.40 -4.92 3.86
C THR A 327 -5.76 -5.45 4.30
N VAL A 328 -5.93 -5.58 5.61
CA VAL A 328 -7.21 -5.95 6.20
C VAL A 328 -7.95 -4.68 6.59
N SER A 329 -9.19 -4.55 6.13
CA SER A 329 -10.10 -3.51 6.59
C SER A 329 -11.35 -4.12 7.19
N GLU A 330 -11.78 -3.61 8.34
CA GLU A 330 -13.03 -4.02 8.95
C GLU A 330 -14.12 -2.96 8.80
N ILE A 331 -15.31 -3.41 8.40
CA ILE A 331 -16.49 -2.58 8.42
C ILE A 331 -17.09 -2.62 9.84
N VAL A 332 -16.73 -1.61 10.65
CA VAL A 332 -17.27 -1.43 11.99
C VAL A 332 -18.79 -1.26 11.92
N ASP A 333 -19.53 -2.16 12.57
CA ASP A 333 -21.00 -2.13 12.63
C ASP A 333 -21.50 -2.55 14.03
N THR A 334 -22.76 -2.26 14.32
CA THR A 334 -23.47 -2.77 15.51
C THR A 334 -24.27 -4.03 15.19
N ILE A 335 -24.30 -4.45 13.93
CA ILE A 335 -25.03 -5.64 13.48
C ILE A 335 -24.06 -6.82 13.46
N ASP A 336 -24.45 -7.86 14.20
CA ASP A 336 -23.76 -9.13 14.22
C ASP A 336 -23.85 -9.80 12.84
N SER A 337 -22.72 -9.87 12.12
CA SER A 337 -22.69 -10.16 10.68
C SER A 337 -22.17 -11.57 10.37
N TYR A 338 -23.04 -12.45 9.87
CA TYR A 338 -22.73 -13.84 9.50
C TYR A 338 -22.96 -14.09 8.00
N HIS A 339 -22.21 -15.06 7.44
CA HIS A 339 -22.28 -15.44 6.02
C HIS A 339 -22.15 -14.24 5.05
N PRO A 340 -21.08 -13.44 5.13
CA PRO A 340 -20.83 -12.39 4.16
C PRO A 340 -20.62 -13.00 2.77
N THR A 341 -21.20 -12.41 1.73
CA THR A 341 -20.99 -12.82 0.33
C THR A 341 -20.92 -11.62 -0.60
N LEU A 342 -19.99 -11.66 -1.55
CA LEU A 342 -19.70 -10.57 -2.48
C LEU A 342 -20.61 -10.57 -3.70
N SER A 343 -21.05 -9.37 -4.09
CA SER A 343 -21.82 -9.20 -5.33
C SER A 343 -21.00 -9.58 -6.56
N PRO A 344 -21.64 -9.91 -7.70
CA PRO A 344 -20.92 -10.33 -8.90
C PRO A 344 -19.91 -9.30 -9.44
N ASP A 345 -20.12 -8.02 -9.14
CA ASP A 345 -19.24 -6.89 -9.47
C ASP A 345 -18.24 -6.53 -8.36
N GLY A 346 -18.25 -7.24 -7.23
CA GLY A 346 -17.32 -7.06 -6.12
C GLY A 346 -17.46 -5.72 -5.38
N ARG A 347 -18.60 -5.02 -5.50
CA ARG A 347 -18.83 -3.70 -4.86
C ARG A 347 -19.69 -3.75 -3.61
N PHE A 348 -20.54 -4.77 -3.48
CA PHE A 348 -21.45 -4.94 -2.36
C PHE A 348 -21.15 -6.24 -1.61
N VAL A 349 -21.46 -6.23 -0.31
CA VAL A 349 -21.52 -7.44 0.52
C VAL A 349 -22.94 -7.61 1.03
N ALA A 350 -23.48 -8.81 0.89
CA ALA A 350 -24.69 -9.25 1.56
C ALA A 350 -24.32 -10.11 2.76
N PHE A 351 -25.07 -10.01 3.86
CA PHE A 351 -24.84 -10.81 5.06
C PHE A 351 -26.14 -10.99 5.85
N SER A 352 -26.13 -11.89 6.82
CA SER A 352 -27.28 -12.17 7.69
C SER A 352 -26.94 -12.16 9.18
N THR A 353 -27.93 -12.15 10.07
CA THR A 353 -27.71 -12.06 11.52
C THR A 353 -27.69 -13.40 12.26
N LYS A 354 -27.76 -14.52 11.53
CA LYS A 354 -27.64 -15.88 12.06
C LYS A 354 -26.77 -16.76 11.18
N TYR A 355 -25.98 -17.61 11.83
CA TYR A 355 -25.19 -18.64 11.16
C TYR A 355 -25.90 -19.99 11.09
N GLU A 356 -25.33 -20.92 10.32
CA GLU A 356 -25.92 -22.23 10.05
C GLU A 356 -26.05 -23.06 11.35
N GLY A 357 -27.17 -23.77 11.49
CA GLY A 357 -27.47 -24.64 12.62
C GLY A 357 -28.20 -23.96 13.78
N ILE A 358 -28.40 -22.63 13.75
CA ILE A 358 -29.04 -21.88 14.84
C ILE A 358 -30.49 -21.54 14.53
N SER A 359 -31.37 -21.86 15.48
CA SER A 359 -32.79 -21.52 15.41
C SER A 359 -33.08 -20.04 15.66
N GLY A 360 -34.14 -19.54 15.01
CA GLY A 360 -34.66 -18.18 15.22
C GLY A 360 -34.78 -17.39 13.92
N THR A 361 -35.23 -16.14 14.04
CA THR A 361 -35.31 -15.21 12.90
C THR A 361 -33.95 -14.64 12.57
N SER A 362 -33.67 -14.50 11.28
CA SER A 362 -32.46 -13.86 10.76
C SER A 362 -32.84 -12.69 9.87
N GLU A 363 -32.04 -11.64 9.88
CA GLU A 363 -32.23 -10.46 9.05
C GLU A 363 -31.14 -10.41 7.99
N LEU A 364 -31.49 -10.01 6.76
CA LEU A 364 -30.55 -9.89 5.65
C LEU A 364 -30.29 -8.42 5.31
N TYR A 365 -29.02 -8.09 5.17
CA TYR A 365 -28.55 -6.76 4.82
C TYR A 365 -27.65 -6.81 3.58
N VAL A 366 -27.68 -5.73 2.79
CA VAL A 366 -26.71 -5.45 1.72
C VAL A 366 -26.09 -4.09 1.98
N ARG A 367 -24.78 -3.96 1.77
CA ARG A 367 -24.07 -2.69 1.89
C ARG A 367 -22.95 -2.58 0.87
N ARG A 368 -22.49 -1.35 0.61
CA ARG A 368 -21.26 -1.12 -0.15
C ARG A 368 -20.03 -1.44 0.69
N LEU A 369 -18.98 -1.95 0.05
CA LEU A 369 -17.70 -2.23 0.72
C LEU A 369 -16.91 -0.95 1.05
N ASP A 370 -17.08 0.10 0.25
CA ASP A 370 -16.35 1.37 0.34
C ASP A 370 -17.08 2.46 1.14
N SER A 371 -18.25 2.14 1.74
CA SER A 371 -19.03 3.11 2.50
C SER A 371 -19.71 2.47 3.70
N THR A 372 -19.54 3.10 4.86
CA THR A 372 -20.24 2.69 6.09
C THR A 372 -21.68 3.20 6.17
N GLU A 373 -22.06 4.19 5.36
CA GLU A 373 -23.32 4.93 5.53
C GLU A 373 -24.53 4.28 4.82
N LEU A 374 -24.31 3.52 3.75
CA LEU A 374 -25.37 2.95 2.94
C LEU A 374 -25.61 1.48 3.28
N LYS A 375 -26.73 1.20 3.95
CA LYS A 375 -27.18 -0.14 4.35
C LYS A 375 -28.62 -0.36 3.95
N TYR A 376 -28.88 -1.49 3.29
CA TYR A 376 -30.20 -1.87 2.81
C TYR A 376 -30.64 -3.14 3.53
N LYS A 377 -31.77 -3.10 4.23
CA LYS A 377 -32.38 -4.26 4.89
C LYS A 377 -33.46 -4.84 3.98
N LEU A 378 -33.51 -6.15 3.84
CA LEU A 378 -34.61 -6.82 3.17
C LEU A 378 -35.84 -6.87 4.10
N ASP A 379 -36.99 -6.38 3.63
CA ASP A 379 -38.23 -6.32 4.40
C ASP A 379 -39.03 -7.63 4.30
N VAL A 380 -38.60 -8.64 5.06
CA VAL A 380 -39.25 -9.94 5.20
C VAL A 380 -39.15 -10.44 6.65
N GLU A 381 -39.97 -11.43 7.02
CA GLU A 381 -39.99 -11.98 8.39
C GLU A 381 -38.65 -12.61 8.80
N SER A 382 -38.01 -13.35 7.88
CA SER A 382 -36.71 -13.97 8.12
C SER A 382 -35.98 -14.26 6.82
N ALA A 383 -34.69 -13.96 6.79
CA ALA A 383 -33.78 -14.22 5.68
C ALA A 383 -32.35 -14.51 6.20
N ALA A 384 -31.83 -15.70 5.92
CA ALA A 384 -30.52 -16.15 6.36
C ALA A 384 -29.67 -16.68 5.20
N ILE A 385 -28.35 -16.71 5.41
CA ILE A 385 -27.34 -17.33 4.53
C ILE A 385 -27.49 -16.86 3.06
N PRO A 386 -27.32 -15.54 2.81
CA PRO A 386 -27.47 -14.99 1.47
C PRO A 386 -26.41 -15.53 0.50
N ARG A 387 -26.77 -15.65 -0.77
CA ARG A 387 -25.86 -15.96 -1.88
C ARG A 387 -26.19 -15.12 -3.10
N TRP A 388 -25.20 -14.45 -3.67
CA TRP A 388 -25.37 -13.74 -4.93
C TRP A 388 -25.39 -14.70 -6.12
N ARG A 389 -26.17 -14.34 -7.15
CA ARG A 389 -26.14 -14.99 -8.45
C ARG A 389 -26.49 -14.02 -9.57
N VAL A 390 -26.14 -14.40 -10.80
CA VAL A 390 -26.63 -13.73 -12.01
C VAL A 390 -27.60 -14.65 -12.73
N HIS A 391 -28.86 -14.25 -12.85
CA HIS A 391 -29.91 -15.03 -13.48
C HIS A 391 -30.61 -14.21 -14.56
N GLU A 392 -30.63 -14.70 -15.79
CA GLU A 392 -31.21 -14.01 -16.96
C GLU A 392 -30.69 -12.58 -17.19
N GLY A 393 -29.46 -12.29 -16.73
CA GLY A 393 -28.82 -10.97 -16.84
C GLY A 393 -29.05 -10.06 -15.64
N ASP A 394 -29.92 -10.45 -14.70
CA ASP A 394 -30.20 -9.71 -13.47
C ASP A 394 -29.35 -10.22 -12.31
N THR A 395 -28.98 -9.30 -11.42
CA THR A 395 -28.32 -9.64 -10.15
C THR A 395 -29.38 -9.96 -9.08
N GLU A 396 -29.30 -11.16 -8.54
CA GLU A 396 -30.23 -11.67 -7.52
C GLU A 396 -29.49 -12.13 -6.27
N ILE A 397 -30.19 -12.09 -5.13
CA ILE A 397 -29.77 -12.69 -3.87
C ILE A 397 -30.72 -13.83 -3.53
N VAL A 398 -30.17 -15.03 -3.39
CA VAL A 398 -30.86 -16.20 -2.87
C VAL A 398 -30.69 -16.23 -1.36
N TYR A 399 -31.76 -16.53 -0.63
CA TYR A 399 -31.73 -16.67 0.83
C TYR A 399 -32.71 -17.73 1.31
N VAL A 400 -32.53 -18.19 2.54
CA VAL A 400 -33.41 -19.17 3.19
C VAL A 400 -34.17 -18.54 4.35
N THR A 401 -35.38 -19.02 4.65
CA THR A 401 -36.21 -18.46 5.73
C THR A 401 -35.79 -18.88 7.14
N SER A 402 -34.91 -19.88 7.26
CA SER A 402 -34.41 -20.42 8.54
C SER A 402 -32.98 -20.92 8.37
N ALA A 403 -32.15 -20.71 9.40
CA ALA A 403 -30.79 -21.21 9.49
C ALA A 403 -30.69 -22.53 10.29
N ASP A 404 -31.82 -23.11 10.70
CA ASP A 404 -31.86 -24.33 11.52
C ASP A 404 -31.22 -25.54 10.82
N ASN A 405 -30.81 -26.52 11.63
CA ASN A 405 -30.44 -27.86 11.20
C ASN A 405 -31.55 -28.51 10.34
N ASN A 406 -31.17 -29.17 9.24
CA ASN A 406 -32.06 -29.80 8.26
C ASN A 406 -32.38 -31.30 8.52
N SER A 407 -32.05 -31.85 9.69
CA SER A 407 -32.23 -33.28 10.00
C SER A 407 -33.70 -33.67 10.10
N ASP A 408 -34.54 -32.80 10.66
CA ASP A 408 -35.98 -33.00 10.73
C ASP A 408 -36.61 -32.61 9.38
N LYS A 409 -37.08 -33.62 8.64
CA LYS A 409 -37.65 -33.42 7.31
C LYS A 409 -38.86 -32.50 7.32
N ALA A 410 -39.78 -32.65 8.29
CA ALA A 410 -41.02 -31.89 8.31
C ALA A 410 -40.77 -30.42 8.65
N LYS A 411 -39.85 -30.15 9.59
CA LYS A 411 -39.42 -28.77 9.89
C LYS A 411 -38.72 -28.13 8.69
N TRP A 412 -37.82 -28.87 8.04
CA TRP A 412 -37.10 -28.39 6.87
C TRP A 412 -38.05 -28.07 5.70
N GLU A 413 -39.01 -28.95 5.38
CA GLU A 413 -40.00 -28.73 4.31
C GLU A 413 -40.96 -27.56 4.59
N ASN A 414 -41.19 -27.21 5.86
CA ASN A 414 -41.99 -26.04 6.23
C ASN A 414 -41.25 -24.70 6.05
N ALA A 415 -39.92 -24.73 6.02
CA ALA A 415 -39.10 -23.59 5.65
C ALA A 415 -38.94 -23.52 4.12
N SER A 416 -38.27 -22.47 3.61
CA SER A 416 -38.24 -22.24 2.16
C SER A 416 -37.01 -21.47 1.69
N THR A 417 -36.76 -21.56 0.39
CA THR A 417 -35.71 -20.85 -0.33
C THR A 417 -36.33 -19.82 -1.27
N TRP A 418 -35.81 -18.60 -1.24
CA TRP A 418 -36.33 -17.45 -1.97
C TRP A 418 -35.21 -16.76 -2.77
N SER A 419 -35.60 -15.98 -3.77
CA SER A 419 -34.72 -15.07 -4.49
C SER A 419 -35.32 -13.66 -4.51
N VAL A 420 -34.48 -12.64 -4.47
CA VAL A 420 -34.86 -11.24 -4.63
C VAL A 420 -33.85 -10.52 -5.51
N LYS A 421 -34.32 -9.72 -6.48
CA LYS A 421 -33.44 -8.87 -7.29
C LYS A 421 -32.92 -7.71 -6.47
N PHE A 422 -31.68 -7.32 -6.72
CA PHE A 422 -31.06 -6.15 -6.12
C PHE A 422 -30.43 -5.27 -7.20
N ALA A 423 -30.98 -4.07 -7.38
CA ALA A 423 -30.54 -3.09 -8.36
C ALA A 423 -30.70 -1.67 -7.79
N ASP A 424 -29.81 -0.76 -8.19
CA ASP A 424 -29.85 0.66 -7.78
C ASP A 424 -29.99 0.89 -6.26
N GLY A 425 -29.34 0.02 -5.47
CA GLY A 425 -29.40 0.08 -4.01
C GLY A 425 -30.75 -0.30 -3.41
N LYS A 426 -31.57 -1.13 -4.07
CA LYS A 426 -32.89 -1.52 -3.58
C LYS A 426 -33.17 -2.99 -3.82
N PHE A 427 -33.87 -3.60 -2.86
CA PHE A 427 -34.50 -4.90 -3.04
C PHE A 427 -35.81 -4.72 -3.82
N GLU A 428 -36.02 -5.57 -4.81
CA GLU A 428 -37.33 -5.68 -5.47
C GLU A 428 -38.25 -6.66 -4.72
N THR A 429 -39.25 -7.22 -5.41
CA THR A 429 -40.20 -8.16 -4.82
C THR A 429 -39.58 -9.56 -4.69
N PRO A 430 -39.50 -10.16 -3.48
CA PRO A 430 -39.01 -11.52 -3.31
C PRO A 430 -39.93 -12.56 -3.96
N LYS A 431 -39.31 -13.62 -4.51
CA LYS A 431 -39.98 -14.75 -5.16
C LYS A 431 -39.54 -16.06 -4.52
N LYS A 432 -40.51 -16.88 -4.09
CA LYS A 432 -40.24 -18.23 -3.59
C LYS A 432 -39.74 -19.12 -4.72
N LEU A 433 -38.64 -19.85 -4.46
CA LEU A 433 -38.07 -20.82 -5.39
C LEU A 433 -38.46 -22.25 -5.00
N PHE A 434 -38.26 -22.63 -3.73
CA PHE A 434 -38.43 -24.00 -3.27
C PHE A 434 -39.01 -24.08 -1.85
N ASP A 435 -39.71 -25.18 -1.56
CA ASP A 435 -39.91 -25.67 -0.19
C ASP A 435 -38.66 -26.40 0.28
N GLY A 436 -38.24 -26.16 1.52
CA GLY A 436 -36.92 -26.54 2.01
C GLY A 436 -35.91 -25.39 2.00
N THR A 437 -34.98 -25.40 2.97
CA THR A 437 -33.84 -24.47 3.02
C THR A 437 -32.67 -25.05 2.22
N PHE A 438 -32.39 -24.50 1.03
CA PHE A 438 -31.26 -24.86 0.16
C PHE A 438 -30.15 -23.83 0.29
N ASN A 439 -29.57 -23.76 1.48
CA ASN A 439 -28.57 -22.77 1.86
C ASN A 439 -27.17 -23.03 1.28
N GLY A 440 -26.94 -24.17 0.62
CA GLY A 440 -25.68 -24.48 -0.05
C GLY A 440 -25.64 -24.03 -1.52
N GLY A 441 -26.68 -23.38 -2.02
CA GLY A 441 -26.68 -22.77 -3.35
C GLY A 441 -27.56 -23.48 -4.38
N ILE A 442 -27.71 -22.82 -5.53
CA ILE A 442 -28.58 -23.21 -6.65
C ILE A 442 -27.78 -23.09 -7.95
N SER A 443 -27.90 -24.05 -8.86
CA SER A 443 -27.25 -24.00 -10.17
C SER A 443 -27.81 -22.86 -11.04
N ALA A 444 -27.01 -22.36 -11.97
CA ALA A 444 -27.40 -21.24 -12.85
C ALA A 444 -28.70 -21.48 -13.63
N ASP A 445 -29.00 -22.74 -13.99
CA ASP A 445 -30.23 -23.14 -14.67
C ASP A 445 -31.42 -23.45 -13.73
N GLY A 446 -31.22 -23.32 -12.42
CA GLY A 446 -32.23 -23.57 -11.39
C GLY A 446 -32.63 -25.03 -11.21
N LYS A 447 -31.91 -25.98 -11.83
CA LYS A 447 -32.27 -27.42 -11.84
C LYS A 447 -31.65 -28.23 -10.71
N LEU A 448 -30.64 -27.70 -10.02
CA LEU A 448 -30.01 -28.32 -8.87
C LEU A 448 -29.94 -27.29 -7.73
N ALA A 449 -30.38 -27.65 -6.54
CA ALA A 449 -30.17 -26.88 -5.32
C ALA A 449 -29.69 -27.81 -4.21
N VAL A 450 -28.85 -27.32 -3.28
CA VAL A 450 -28.27 -28.16 -2.21
C VAL A 450 -28.32 -27.48 -0.83
N SER A 451 -28.29 -28.29 0.23
CA SER A 451 -28.18 -27.87 1.63
C SER A 451 -27.27 -28.83 2.37
N GLY A 452 -26.44 -28.30 3.25
CA GLY A 452 -25.50 -29.04 4.07
C GLY A 452 -25.67 -28.81 5.57
N ALA A 453 -26.84 -28.42 6.06
CA ALA A 453 -27.03 -28.12 7.49
C ALA A 453 -27.31 -29.38 8.34
N ARG A 454 -26.51 -30.47 8.17
CA ARG A 454 -26.50 -31.81 8.83
C ARG A 454 -26.63 -32.97 7.85
N LEU A 455 -27.55 -32.87 6.89
CA LEU A 455 -27.77 -33.84 5.81
C LEU A 455 -27.57 -33.16 4.47
N LEU A 456 -27.01 -33.87 3.48
CA LEU A 456 -26.85 -33.35 2.13
C LEU A 456 -28.18 -33.44 1.35
N ARG A 457 -29.09 -32.49 1.58
CA ARG A 457 -30.38 -32.43 0.89
C ARG A 457 -30.24 -31.74 -0.45
N THR A 458 -30.91 -32.26 -1.48
CA THR A 458 -30.89 -31.64 -2.81
C THR A 458 -32.27 -31.55 -3.44
N ASN A 459 -32.48 -30.55 -4.28
CA ASN A 459 -33.58 -30.49 -5.24
C ASN A 459 -33.00 -30.74 -6.63
N VAL A 460 -33.41 -31.82 -7.29
CA VAL A 460 -33.01 -32.12 -8.67
C VAL A 460 -34.22 -32.14 -9.56
N ASN A 461 -34.28 -31.18 -10.49
CA ASN A 461 -35.40 -30.97 -11.41
C ASN A 461 -36.76 -30.91 -10.68
N GLY A 462 -36.83 -30.17 -9.58
CA GLY A 462 -38.04 -30.00 -8.78
C GLY A 462 -38.32 -31.12 -7.78
N LYS A 463 -37.44 -32.13 -7.64
CA LYS A 463 -37.62 -33.25 -6.71
C LYS A 463 -36.61 -33.20 -5.56
N ASN A 464 -37.13 -33.15 -4.33
CA ASN A 464 -36.31 -33.21 -3.12
C ASN A 464 -35.81 -34.64 -2.87
N GLN A 465 -34.51 -34.77 -2.56
CA GLN A 465 -33.83 -36.02 -2.24
C GLN A 465 -32.70 -35.77 -1.23
N THR A 466 -32.08 -36.84 -0.72
CA THR A 466 -30.91 -36.77 0.15
C THR A 466 -29.76 -37.53 -0.50
N TRP A 467 -28.60 -36.90 -0.63
CA TRP A 467 -27.37 -37.50 -1.14
C TRP A 467 -26.50 -38.02 0.01
N TYR A 468 -25.34 -38.59 -0.32
CA TYR A 468 -24.31 -39.03 0.64
C TYR A 468 -24.81 -40.05 1.68
N ASN A 469 -25.69 -40.97 1.25
CA ASN A 469 -26.23 -42.06 2.09
C ASN A 469 -26.87 -41.59 3.41
N GLU A 470 -27.40 -40.36 3.45
CA GLU A 470 -27.98 -39.75 4.65
C GLU A 470 -26.99 -39.65 5.83
N GLU A 471 -25.69 -39.71 5.55
CA GLU A 471 -24.63 -39.46 6.53
C GLU A 471 -24.48 -37.96 6.78
N GLN A 472 -23.70 -37.61 7.82
CA GLN A 472 -23.49 -36.22 8.19
C GLN A 472 -22.73 -35.48 7.10
N ALA A 473 -23.31 -34.40 6.60
CA ALA A 473 -22.68 -33.45 5.70
C ALA A 473 -22.90 -32.03 6.23
N CYS A 474 -21.83 -31.24 6.25
CA CYS A 474 -21.74 -29.87 6.78
C CYS A 474 -21.14 -28.92 5.73
N ASN A 475 -21.40 -27.60 5.86
CA ASN A 475 -20.79 -26.54 5.05
C ASN A 475 -20.86 -26.80 3.53
N ALA A 476 -22.03 -27.22 3.04
CA ALA A 476 -22.17 -27.54 1.62
C ALA A 476 -22.22 -26.28 0.75
N SER A 477 -21.52 -26.31 -0.38
CA SER A 477 -21.48 -25.24 -1.38
C SER A 477 -21.60 -25.81 -2.79
N LEU A 478 -22.45 -25.22 -3.63
CA LEU A 478 -22.68 -25.62 -5.01
C LEU A 478 -22.04 -24.62 -5.99
N SER A 479 -21.17 -25.12 -6.87
CA SER A 479 -20.63 -24.31 -7.96
C SER A 479 -21.69 -24.06 -9.02
N GLU A 480 -21.97 -22.79 -9.33
CA GLU A 480 -22.87 -22.40 -10.41
C GLU A 480 -22.35 -22.81 -11.80
N LEU A 481 -21.01 -22.90 -11.95
CA LEU A 481 -20.33 -23.20 -13.21
C LEU A 481 -20.26 -24.71 -13.47
N THR A 482 -19.74 -25.48 -12.51
CA THR A 482 -19.46 -26.91 -12.72
C THR A 482 -20.59 -27.83 -12.22
N LYS A 483 -21.55 -27.28 -11.45
CA LYS A 483 -22.60 -28.03 -10.75
C LYS A 483 -22.05 -29.10 -9.79
N GLN A 484 -20.81 -28.94 -9.34
CA GLN A 484 -20.21 -29.78 -8.31
C GLN A 484 -20.59 -29.24 -6.93
N THR A 485 -20.86 -30.16 -6.01
CA THR A 485 -21.17 -29.85 -4.62
C THR A 485 -19.99 -30.19 -3.74
N LEU A 486 -19.41 -29.17 -3.12
CA LEU A 486 -18.39 -29.28 -2.10
C LEU A 486 -19.07 -29.39 -0.72
N PHE A 487 -18.53 -30.20 0.19
CA PHE A 487 -19.02 -30.30 1.58
C PHE A 487 -18.00 -30.99 2.50
N LEU A 488 -18.23 -30.90 3.80
CA LEU A 488 -17.45 -31.57 4.85
C LEU A 488 -18.24 -32.72 5.50
N ASP A 489 -17.54 -33.73 6.02
CA ASP A 489 -18.16 -34.87 6.69
C ASP A 489 -17.47 -35.29 8.00
N PHE A 490 -18.05 -36.27 8.69
CA PHE A 490 -17.62 -36.70 10.03
C PHE A 490 -16.73 -37.95 10.00
N GLY A 491 -16.02 -38.19 8.89
CA GLY A 491 -15.32 -39.45 8.67
C GLY A 491 -16.30 -40.62 8.61
N GLY A 492 -17.37 -40.46 7.83
CA GLY A 492 -18.45 -41.43 7.73
C GLY A 492 -18.04 -42.74 7.05
N LYS A 493 -18.98 -43.69 6.94
CA LYS A 493 -18.72 -44.95 6.21
C LYS A 493 -18.48 -44.66 4.73
N THR A 494 -19.34 -43.83 4.14
CA THR A 494 -19.26 -43.46 2.71
C THR A 494 -17.93 -42.82 2.36
N GLY A 495 -17.47 -41.85 3.15
CA GLY A 495 -16.19 -41.18 2.94
C GLY A 495 -14.99 -42.08 3.16
N LYS A 496 -14.99 -42.91 4.21
CA LYS A 496 -13.93 -43.91 4.48
C LYS A 496 -13.81 -44.96 3.37
N GLU A 497 -14.94 -45.38 2.79
CA GLU A 497 -14.95 -46.30 1.64
C GLU A 497 -14.40 -45.63 0.38
N PHE A 498 -14.70 -44.34 0.17
CA PHE A 498 -14.18 -43.57 -0.95
C PHE A 498 -12.67 -43.32 -0.85
N SER A 499 -12.17 -42.96 0.34
CA SER A 499 -10.76 -42.65 0.57
C SER A 499 -9.87 -43.88 0.69
N GLY A 500 -10.43 -45.04 1.06
CA GLY A 500 -9.68 -46.23 1.44
C GLY A 500 -8.91 -46.08 2.77
N ALA A 501 -9.13 -45.01 3.52
CA ALA A 501 -8.42 -44.69 4.76
C ALA A 501 -9.37 -44.15 5.85
N LYS A 502 -8.94 -44.27 7.11
CA LYS A 502 -9.63 -43.62 8.22
C LYS A 502 -9.15 -42.18 8.36
N TYR A 503 -10.08 -41.29 8.64
CA TYR A 503 -9.86 -39.89 8.94
C TYR A 503 -10.96 -39.42 9.90
N ASN A 504 -10.74 -38.28 10.57
CA ASN A 504 -11.62 -37.70 11.58
C ASN A 504 -12.57 -36.66 10.98
N THR A 505 -13.43 -36.10 11.83
CA THR A 505 -14.35 -35.03 11.45
C THR A 505 -13.63 -33.90 10.73
N HIS A 506 -14.14 -33.51 9.56
CA HIS A 506 -13.68 -32.38 8.76
C HIS A 506 -12.20 -32.43 8.31
N GLU A 507 -11.49 -33.56 8.46
CA GLU A 507 -10.13 -33.73 7.94
C GLU A 507 -10.08 -33.79 6.41
N GLN A 508 -11.24 -33.90 5.75
CA GLN A 508 -11.37 -34.04 4.31
C GLN A 508 -12.46 -33.12 3.77
N MET A 509 -12.15 -32.40 2.70
CA MET A 509 -13.10 -31.70 1.84
C MET A 509 -13.56 -32.66 0.74
N LEU A 510 -14.86 -32.92 0.64
CA LEU A 510 -15.44 -33.84 -0.32
C LEU A 510 -16.12 -33.09 -1.45
N ILE A 511 -16.05 -33.64 -2.67
CA ILE A 511 -16.73 -33.09 -3.84
C ILE A 511 -17.59 -34.17 -4.48
N ALA A 512 -18.88 -33.90 -4.61
CA ALA A 512 -19.82 -34.68 -5.41
C ALA A 512 -20.08 -34.00 -6.76
N ASP A 513 -20.26 -34.81 -7.81
CA ASP A 513 -20.72 -34.31 -9.10
C ASP A 513 -22.21 -33.94 -9.09
N SER A 514 -22.72 -33.43 -10.21
CA SER A 514 -24.12 -33.02 -10.36
C SER A 514 -25.17 -34.13 -10.14
N THR A 515 -24.74 -35.39 -9.99
CA THR A 515 -25.61 -36.55 -9.71
C THR A 515 -25.54 -37.01 -8.24
N GLY A 516 -24.67 -36.38 -7.44
CA GLY A 516 -24.45 -36.75 -6.03
C GLY A 516 -23.39 -37.84 -5.83
N LYS A 517 -22.68 -38.24 -6.90
CA LYS A 517 -21.59 -39.20 -6.80
C LYS A 517 -20.32 -38.48 -6.33
N LEU A 518 -19.67 -39.02 -5.29
CA LEU A 518 -18.35 -38.54 -4.87
C LEU A 518 -17.32 -38.70 -6.00
N VAL A 519 -16.58 -37.64 -6.29
CA VAL A 519 -15.57 -37.57 -7.34
C VAL A 519 -14.19 -37.14 -6.85
N LYS A 520 -14.10 -36.38 -5.75
CA LYS A 520 -12.82 -35.96 -5.17
C LYS A 520 -12.89 -35.89 -3.65
N MET A 521 -11.73 -36.02 -3.03
CA MET A 521 -11.50 -35.82 -1.61
C MET A 521 -10.14 -35.15 -1.43
N ILE A 522 -10.09 -34.07 -0.65
CA ILE A 522 -8.91 -33.23 -0.47
C ILE A 522 -8.60 -33.15 1.03
N PRO A 523 -7.39 -33.53 1.48
CA PRO A 523 -7.04 -33.52 2.89
C PRO A 523 -6.78 -32.10 3.40
N ALA A 524 -7.14 -31.85 4.65
CA ALA A 524 -6.75 -30.63 5.35
C ALA A 524 -5.23 -30.57 5.60
N PRO A 525 -4.64 -29.37 5.69
CA PRO A 525 -3.26 -29.19 6.14
C PRO A 525 -3.01 -29.89 7.49
N LYS A 526 -1.79 -30.40 7.68
CA LYS A 526 -1.43 -31.16 8.87
C LYS A 526 -1.65 -30.32 10.14
N GLY A 527 -2.37 -30.87 11.11
CA GLY A 527 -2.68 -30.21 12.38
C GLY A 527 -3.99 -29.42 12.37
N TYR A 528 -4.70 -29.39 11.25
CA TYR A 528 -5.95 -28.66 11.08
C TYR A 528 -7.06 -29.53 10.49
N THR A 529 -8.29 -29.10 10.66
CA THR A 529 -9.46 -29.55 9.89
C THR A 529 -10.06 -28.38 9.10
N PHE A 530 -10.90 -28.65 8.10
CA PHE A 530 -11.60 -27.58 7.39
C PHE A 530 -12.86 -27.14 8.14
N ASP A 531 -13.25 -25.88 7.95
CA ASP A 531 -14.60 -25.37 8.25
C ASP A 531 -14.95 -24.25 7.26
N HIS A 532 -16.21 -23.82 7.27
CA HIS A 532 -16.72 -22.67 6.50
C HIS A 532 -16.35 -22.71 5.01
N THR A 533 -16.44 -23.88 4.39
CA THR A 533 -15.97 -24.08 3.02
C THR A 533 -16.94 -23.53 1.98
N GLU A 534 -16.42 -22.81 0.99
CA GLU A 534 -17.18 -22.24 -0.12
C GLU A 534 -16.46 -22.39 -1.46
N TRP A 535 -17.23 -22.51 -2.55
CA TRP A 535 -16.66 -22.34 -3.90
C TRP A 535 -16.28 -20.87 -4.12
N VAL A 536 -15.12 -20.65 -4.74
CA VAL A 536 -14.69 -19.31 -5.14
C VAL A 536 -15.54 -18.83 -6.33
N HIS A 537 -16.03 -17.59 -6.27
CA HIS A 537 -16.83 -17.02 -7.36
C HIS A 537 -16.00 -16.92 -8.64
N ASN A 538 -16.62 -17.21 -9.78
CA ASN A 538 -15.97 -17.21 -11.10
C ASN A 538 -14.77 -18.19 -11.24
N SER A 539 -14.68 -19.22 -10.39
CA SER A 539 -13.70 -20.30 -10.52
C SER A 539 -14.36 -21.66 -10.75
N GLU A 540 -13.72 -22.51 -11.55
CA GLU A 540 -14.15 -23.90 -11.76
C GLU A 540 -13.46 -24.88 -10.80
N ASN A 541 -12.37 -24.45 -10.15
CA ASN A 541 -11.46 -25.37 -9.46
C ASN A 541 -10.92 -24.84 -8.12
N LEU A 542 -11.29 -23.64 -7.68
CA LEU A 542 -10.84 -23.08 -6.41
C LEU A 542 -11.95 -23.08 -5.37
N ALA A 543 -11.62 -23.48 -4.15
CA ALA A 543 -12.47 -23.33 -2.98
C ALA A 543 -11.77 -22.46 -1.93
N VAL A 544 -12.54 -21.76 -1.11
CA VAL A 544 -12.05 -21.04 0.07
C VAL A 544 -12.53 -21.76 1.32
N ALA A 545 -11.73 -21.77 2.38
CA ALA A 545 -12.07 -22.42 3.63
C ALA A 545 -11.39 -21.73 4.81
N THR A 546 -11.94 -21.92 6.00
CA THR A 546 -11.24 -21.69 7.25
C THR A 546 -10.55 -22.99 7.70
N LEU A 547 -9.41 -22.87 8.37
CA LEU A 547 -8.78 -23.98 9.08
C LEU A 547 -9.09 -23.91 10.57
N THR A 548 -9.55 -25.01 11.14
CA THR A 548 -9.78 -25.18 12.58
C THR A 548 -8.62 -25.93 13.20
N ASP A 549 -8.06 -25.42 14.30
CA ASP A 549 -6.96 -26.07 15.01
C ASP A 549 -7.45 -27.08 16.07
N ILE A 550 -6.52 -27.61 16.85
CA ILE A 550 -6.81 -28.62 17.88
C ILE A 550 -7.64 -28.08 19.05
N ASP A 551 -7.60 -26.76 19.29
CA ASP A 551 -8.34 -26.09 20.36
C ASP A 551 -9.73 -25.64 19.88
N GLY A 552 -10.03 -25.83 18.59
CA GLY A 552 -11.30 -25.47 17.97
C GLY A 552 -11.35 -24.02 17.50
N ALA A 553 -10.23 -23.30 17.55
CA ALA A 553 -10.14 -21.94 17.04
C ALA A 553 -10.00 -21.94 15.52
N HIS A 554 -10.29 -20.80 14.89
CA HIS A 554 -10.30 -20.62 13.44
C HIS A 554 -9.17 -19.70 12.95
N PRO A 555 -7.89 -20.07 13.11
CA PRO A 555 -6.80 -19.13 12.99
C PRO A 555 -6.41 -18.76 11.56
N LYS A 556 -6.90 -19.47 10.53
CA LYS A 556 -6.46 -19.25 9.14
C LYS A 556 -7.59 -19.34 8.13
N ILE A 557 -7.50 -18.53 7.07
CA ILE A 557 -8.27 -18.67 5.83
C ILE A 557 -7.33 -19.16 4.72
N VAL A 558 -7.80 -20.13 3.92
CA VAL A 558 -7.03 -20.76 2.85
C VAL A 558 -7.78 -20.81 1.52
N LEU A 559 -7.02 -20.78 0.43
CA LEU A 559 -7.46 -21.13 -0.92
C LEU A 559 -7.03 -22.56 -1.24
N VAL A 560 -7.95 -23.40 -1.67
CA VAL A 560 -7.72 -24.81 -2.00
C VAL A 560 -7.92 -25.02 -3.50
N ASN A 561 -6.89 -25.46 -4.21
CA ASN A 561 -7.01 -25.87 -5.60
C ASN A 561 -7.48 -27.33 -5.68
N THR A 562 -8.70 -27.50 -6.14
CA THR A 562 -9.35 -28.82 -6.20
C THR A 562 -8.81 -29.73 -7.29
N ASN A 563 -7.92 -29.26 -8.17
CA ASN A 563 -7.31 -30.09 -9.21
C ASN A 563 -6.06 -30.83 -8.74
N ASP A 564 -5.26 -30.22 -7.86
CA ASP A 564 -3.97 -30.75 -7.40
C ASP A 564 -3.82 -30.80 -5.87
N SER A 565 -4.86 -30.37 -5.14
CA SER A 565 -4.91 -30.29 -3.67
C SER A 565 -3.92 -29.29 -3.06
N SER A 566 -3.34 -28.37 -3.84
CA SER A 566 -2.47 -27.32 -3.28
C SER A 566 -3.29 -26.35 -2.42
N VAL A 567 -2.71 -25.90 -1.31
CA VAL A 567 -3.31 -24.97 -0.36
C VAL A 567 -2.45 -23.72 -0.27
N THR A 568 -3.07 -22.55 -0.44
CA THR A 568 -2.46 -21.24 -0.24
C THR A 568 -3.08 -20.59 1.00
N GLU A 569 -2.26 -20.27 2.00
CA GLU A 569 -2.72 -19.51 3.17
C GLU A 569 -2.93 -18.05 2.79
N ILE A 570 -4.11 -17.49 3.10
CA ILE A 570 -4.51 -16.13 2.69
C ILE A 570 -4.41 -15.16 3.86
N ALA A 571 -4.93 -15.54 5.02
CA ALA A 571 -4.96 -14.70 6.21
C ALA A 571 -4.82 -15.52 7.49
N SER A 572 -4.25 -14.92 8.54
CA SER A 572 -4.23 -15.44 9.92
C SER A 572 -4.85 -14.47 10.92
N GLY A 573 -5.40 -14.98 12.02
CA GLY A 573 -5.97 -14.20 13.12
C GLY A 573 -6.44 -15.13 14.23
N ALA A 574 -7.24 -14.62 15.17
CA ALA A 574 -7.75 -15.43 16.29
C ALA A 574 -8.97 -16.29 15.88
N GLU A 575 -10.02 -15.66 15.33
CA GLU A 575 -11.27 -16.34 14.94
C GLU A 575 -11.79 -15.82 13.59
N LEU A 576 -11.45 -16.52 12.51
CA LEU A 576 -11.79 -16.14 11.12
C LEU A 576 -12.93 -17.00 10.55
N TRP A 577 -14.15 -16.45 10.48
CA TRP A 577 -15.35 -17.22 10.14
C TRP A 577 -15.93 -16.86 8.77
N HIS A 578 -16.61 -17.81 8.13
CA HIS A 578 -17.43 -17.60 6.92
C HIS A 578 -16.73 -16.83 5.77
N PRO A 579 -15.60 -17.31 5.21
CA PRO A 579 -14.94 -16.65 4.10
C PRO A 579 -15.72 -16.79 2.78
N ASP A 580 -15.76 -15.72 2.00
CA ASP A 580 -16.28 -15.67 0.63
C ASP A 580 -15.26 -14.95 -0.26
N PHE A 581 -14.82 -15.65 -1.32
CA PHE A 581 -13.72 -15.19 -2.17
C PHE A 581 -14.23 -14.93 -3.59
N TRP A 582 -13.98 -13.72 -4.07
CA TRP A 582 -14.40 -13.24 -5.38
C TRP A 582 -13.22 -13.03 -6.31
N ILE A 583 -13.29 -13.62 -7.51
CA ILE A 583 -12.39 -13.34 -8.63
C ILE A 583 -13.13 -12.44 -9.61
N GLY A 584 -12.58 -11.27 -9.89
CA GLY A 584 -13.10 -10.33 -10.87
C GLY A 584 -13.06 -10.88 -12.28
N LYS A 585 -14.12 -10.63 -13.05
CA LYS A 585 -14.20 -11.06 -14.45
C LYS A 585 -13.31 -10.18 -15.31
N LEU A 586 -12.10 -10.66 -15.61
CA LEU A 586 -11.46 -10.30 -16.87
C LEU A 586 -12.36 -10.85 -17.98
N GLN A 587 -12.94 -9.99 -18.80
CA GLN A 587 -13.57 -10.48 -20.02
C GLN A 587 -12.51 -11.27 -20.80
N ASN A 588 -12.93 -12.38 -21.42
CA ASN A 588 -12.13 -13.10 -22.40
C ASN A 588 -11.81 -12.17 -23.59
N PHE A 589 -10.84 -11.26 -23.43
CA PHE A 589 -10.26 -10.56 -24.56
C PHE A 589 -9.09 -11.41 -25.06
N GLU A 590 -9.22 -11.94 -26.26
CA GLU A 590 -8.10 -12.60 -26.91
C GLU A 590 -7.07 -11.54 -27.28
N THR A 591 -5.94 -11.52 -26.56
CA THR A 591 -4.80 -10.68 -26.91
C THR A 591 -3.61 -11.55 -27.33
N LYS A 592 -2.81 -11.01 -28.25
CA LYS A 592 -1.49 -11.58 -28.59
C LYS A 592 -0.40 -11.13 -27.61
N LEU A 593 -0.72 -10.18 -26.73
CA LEU A 593 0.20 -9.66 -25.74
C LEU A 593 0.45 -10.70 -24.65
N ASN A 594 1.68 -10.68 -24.12
CA ASN A 594 1.99 -11.51 -22.95
C ASN A 594 1.35 -10.88 -21.72
N VAL A 595 0.31 -11.52 -21.19
CA VAL A 595 -0.46 -11.04 -20.03
C VAL A 595 0.36 -10.98 -18.73
N ASP A 596 1.53 -11.63 -18.67
CA ASP A 596 2.44 -11.57 -17.54
C ASP A 596 3.45 -10.42 -17.63
N SER A 597 3.41 -9.63 -18.71
CA SER A 597 4.41 -8.58 -18.95
C SER A 597 3.81 -7.28 -19.48
N ALA A 598 2.94 -7.35 -20.48
CA ALA A 598 2.28 -6.18 -21.04
C ALA A 598 1.44 -5.46 -19.97
N GLY A 599 1.63 -4.15 -19.85
CA GLY A 599 0.92 -3.32 -18.88
C GLY A 599 1.37 -3.46 -17.41
N MET A 600 2.36 -4.30 -17.10
CA MET A 600 2.81 -4.57 -15.73
C MET A 600 3.91 -3.59 -15.28
N TYR A 601 3.60 -2.29 -15.21
CA TYR A 601 4.58 -1.21 -14.98
C TYR A 601 5.13 -1.10 -13.56
N GLU A 602 4.51 -1.74 -12.58
CA GLU A 602 5.00 -1.76 -11.20
C GLU A 602 5.64 -3.12 -10.82
N LEU A 603 5.36 -4.17 -11.59
CA LEU A 603 5.79 -5.54 -11.28
C LEU A 603 7.32 -5.70 -11.41
N ASN A 604 7.94 -6.30 -10.39
CA ASN A 604 9.38 -6.52 -10.25
C ASN A 604 10.21 -5.23 -10.12
N CYS A 605 9.55 -4.09 -9.86
CA CYS A 605 10.26 -2.86 -9.56
C CYS A 605 10.87 -2.96 -8.14
N PRO A 606 12.16 -2.62 -7.94
CA PRO A 606 12.78 -2.59 -6.60
C PRO A 606 12.07 -1.66 -5.62
N TYR A 607 11.31 -0.69 -6.15
CA TYR A 607 10.53 0.30 -5.41
C TYR A 607 9.02 0.08 -5.60
N THR A 608 8.57 -1.16 -5.78
CA THR A 608 7.14 -1.50 -5.82
C THR A 608 6.46 -0.90 -4.58
N GLY A 609 5.35 -0.19 -4.78
CA GLY A 609 4.65 0.55 -3.73
C GLY A 609 5.23 1.90 -3.30
N ASP A 610 6.35 2.33 -3.87
CA ASP A 610 6.71 3.74 -3.79
C ASP A 610 5.67 4.60 -4.53
N MET A 611 5.38 5.79 -4.01
CA MET A 611 4.40 6.69 -4.65
C MET A 611 4.79 6.97 -6.11
N SER A 612 6.08 7.08 -6.40
CA SER A 612 6.63 7.43 -7.71
C SER A 612 6.48 6.29 -8.73
N THR A 613 6.63 5.02 -8.31
CA THR A 613 6.37 3.85 -9.17
C THR A 613 4.88 3.67 -9.44
N THR A 614 4.07 3.83 -8.39
CA THR A 614 2.61 3.76 -8.45
C THR A 614 2.05 4.81 -9.41
N MET A 615 2.47 6.07 -9.29
CA MET A 615 2.09 7.15 -10.21
C MET A 615 2.52 6.84 -11.64
N SER A 616 3.77 6.41 -11.85
CA SER A 616 4.26 6.06 -13.20
C SER A 616 3.41 4.97 -13.87
N ARG A 617 2.92 3.98 -13.10
CA ARG A 617 1.99 2.96 -13.60
C ARG A 617 0.65 3.57 -14.03
N TYR A 618 0.10 4.50 -13.24
CA TYR A 618 -1.16 5.18 -13.57
C TYR A 618 -1.05 6.19 -14.70
N ASP A 619 0.11 6.83 -14.85
CA ASP A 619 0.44 7.69 -15.98
C ASP A 619 0.36 6.90 -17.29
N MET A 620 0.88 5.67 -17.32
CA MET A 620 0.77 4.80 -18.50
C MET A 620 -0.69 4.40 -18.78
N GLU A 621 -1.49 4.11 -17.75
CA GLU A 621 -2.93 3.86 -17.91
C GLU A 621 -3.63 5.08 -18.53
N LEU A 622 -3.34 6.28 -18.01
CA LEU A 622 -3.90 7.54 -18.48
C LEU A 622 -3.51 7.83 -19.94
N LEU A 623 -2.24 7.63 -20.28
CA LEU A 623 -1.71 7.77 -21.63
C LEU A 623 -2.47 6.88 -22.62
N TYR A 624 -2.64 5.59 -22.30
CA TYR A 624 -3.32 4.65 -23.18
C TYR A 624 -4.82 4.91 -23.30
N LYS A 625 -5.47 5.25 -22.19
CA LYS A 625 -6.90 5.61 -22.17
C LYS A 625 -7.23 6.80 -23.07
N HIS A 626 -6.33 7.79 -23.12
CA HIS A 626 -6.57 9.05 -23.83
C HIS A 626 -5.71 9.24 -25.10
N ARG A 627 -5.01 8.18 -25.53
CA ARG A 627 -4.05 8.15 -26.65
C ARG A 627 -4.48 8.97 -27.87
N ASP A 628 -5.71 8.77 -28.34
CA ASP A 628 -6.20 9.37 -29.58
C ASP A 628 -6.62 10.85 -29.45
N SER A 629 -6.59 11.39 -28.24
CA SER A 629 -6.99 12.77 -27.93
C SER A 629 -5.80 13.67 -27.57
N ILE A 630 -4.78 13.12 -26.91
CA ILE A 630 -3.66 13.91 -26.37
C ILE A 630 -2.89 14.62 -27.49
N ASN A 631 -2.79 15.95 -27.37
CA ASN A 631 -2.02 16.79 -28.28
C ASN A 631 -0.99 17.69 -27.57
N VAL A 632 -1.07 17.78 -26.25
CA VAL A 632 -0.07 18.40 -25.36
C VAL A 632 0.29 17.39 -24.28
N LEU A 633 1.58 17.08 -24.12
CA LEU A 633 2.05 16.15 -23.09
C LEU A 633 3.05 16.84 -22.16
N VAL A 634 2.77 16.83 -20.86
CA VAL A 634 3.66 17.40 -19.83
C VAL A 634 4.38 16.27 -19.10
N SER A 635 5.66 16.45 -18.80
CA SER A 635 6.47 15.48 -18.05
C SER A 635 7.57 16.20 -17.27
N GLY A 636 8.24 15.53 -16.33
CA GLY A 636 9.26 16.14 -15.47
C GLY A 636 9.07 15.80 -14.01
N SER A 637 9.78 16.50 -13.13
CA SER A 637 9.89 16.14 -11.71
C SER A 637 8.58 16.33 -10.92
N SER A 638 8.66 16.22 -9.59
CA SER A 638 7.57 16.58 -8.69
C SER A 638 7.12 18.05 -8.82
N ARG A 639 7.95 18.93 -9.39
CA ARG A 639 7.60 20.35 -9.59
C ARG A 639 6.47 20.55 -10.60
N PRO A 640 6.52 20.02 -11.84
CA PRO A 640 5.35 20.02 -12.73
C PRO A 640 4.22 19.12 -12.27
N TRP A 641 4.48 18.07 -11.49
CA TRP A 641 3.41 17.25 -10.89
C TRP A 641 2.46 18.07 -10.02
N ALA A 642 3.01 18.90 -9.11
CA ALA A 642 2.21 19.82 -8.28
C ALA A 642 1.89 21.15 -8.99
N GLY A 643 2.76 21.61 -9.89
CA GLY A 643 2.73 22.96 -10.44
C GLY A 643 2.00 23.12 -11.77
N PHE A 644 1.49 22.04 -12.38
CA PHE A 644 0.74 22.10 -13.65
C PHE A 644 -0.59 21.35 -13.54
N ASN A 645 -1.69 22.05 -13.87
CA ASN A 645 -3.03 21.51 -13.77
C ASN A 645 -3.68 21.32 -15.17
N PRO A 646 -3.76 20.08 -15.69
CA PRO A 646 -4.34 19.81 -17.02
C PRO A 646 -5.81 20.17 -17.12
N ILE A 647 -6.59 20.10 -16.03
CA ILE A 647 -8.02 20.45 -16.04
C ILE A 647 -8.21 21.91 -16.42
N ILE A 648 -7.28 22.79 -16.02
CA ILE A 648 -7.30 24.21 -16.39
C ILE A 648 -6.91 24.38 -17.86
N LEU A 649 -5.83 23.74 -18.32
CA LEU A 649 -5.39 23.86 -19.72
C LEU A 649 -6.45 23.30 -20.70
N ASN A 650 -7.11 22.21 -20.34
CA ASN A 650 -8.14 21.54 -21.17
C ASN A 650 -9.46 22.31 -21.26
N LYS A 651 -9.62 23.44 -20.55
CA LYS A 651 -10.68 24.42 -20.84
C LYS A 651 -10.51 25.03 -22.23
N ASN A 652 -9.28 25.03 -22.76
CA ASN A 652 -9.01 25.33 -24.15
C ASN A 652 -9.45 24.15 -25.03
N LYS A 653 -10.53 24.32 -25.79
CA LYS A 653 -11.16 23.24 -26.59
C LYS A 653 -10.29 22.67 -27.71
N GLU A 654 -9.21 23.36 -28.08
CA GLU A 654 -8.25 22.86 -29.07
C GLU A 654 -7.19 21.95 -28.44
N ILE A 655 -7.08 21.93 -27.12
CA ILE A 655 -6.05 21.22 -26.37
C ILE A 655 -6.70 20.08 -25.57
N PHE A 656 -6.06 18.91 -25.63
CA PHE A 656 -6.22 17.87 -24.63
C PHE A 656 -4.84 17.49 -24.12
N SER A 657 -4.62 17.82 -22.86
CA SER A 657 -3.37 17.64 -22.14
C SER A 657 -3.53 16.65 -20.99
N ILE A 658 -2.46 15.93 -20.72
CA ILE A 658 -2.26 15.16 -19.50
C ILE A 658 -0.89 15.50 -18.92
N ASN A 659 -0.70 15.24 -17.64
CA ASN A 659 0.57 15.37 -16.95
C ASN A 659 1.11 13.97 -16.63
N MET A 660 2.31 13.65 -17.09
CA MET A 660 3.07 12.44 -16.74
C MET A 660 4.33 12.86 -15.99
N SER A 661 4.16 13.82 -15.08
CA SER A 661 5.22 14.31 -14.21
C SER A 661 4.98 13.76 -12.83
N ASN A 662 6.05 13.39 -12.15
CA ASN A 662 6.01 12.95 -10.76
C ASN A 662 7.44 13.01 -10.20
N ALA A 663 7.60 12.71 -8.91
CA ALA A 663 8.93 12.62 -8.30
C ALA A 663 9.85 11.68 -9.09
N ALA A 664 9.27 10.72 -9.82
CA ALA A 664 9.92 9.71 -10.65
C ALA A 664 10.55 10.12 -11.97
N VAL A 665 10.37 11.36 -12.39
CA VAL A 665 10.67 11.68 -13.77
C VAL A 665 11.74 12.77 -13.82
N ASP A 666 12.99 12.33 -13.93
CA ASP A 666 14.09 13.20 -14.34
C ASP A 666 14.06 13.47 -15.85
N LEU A 667 14.94 14.36 -16.33
CA LEU A 667 15.00 14.73 -17.74
C LEU A 667 15.26 13.52 -18.67
N SER A 668 16.02 12.53 -18.21
CA SER A 668 16.33 11.34 -19.01
C SER A 668 15.12 10.39 -19.15
N VAL A 669 14.29 10.31 -18.12
CA VAL A 669 13.03 9.54 -18.15
C VAL A 669 11.95 10.30 -18.92
N ALA A 670 11.82 11.61 -18.70
CA ALA A 670 10.92 12.47 -19.47
C ALA A 670 11.18 12.31 -20.97
N LYS A 671 12.46 12.20 -21.37
CA LYS A 671 12.87 11.97 -22.76
C LYS A 671 12.26 10.68 -23.33
N LYS A 672 12.28 9.58 -22.57
CA LYS A 672 11.65 8.30 -22.97
C LYS A 672 10.13 8.43 -23.05
N LEU A 673 9.49 8.99 -22.03
CA LEU A 673 8.04 9.18 -22.00
C LEU A 673 7.54 10.05 -23.17
N LEU A 674 8.20 11.17 -23.43
CA LEU A 674 7.79 12.11 -24.47
C LEU A 674 8.09 11.61 -25.88
N PHE A 675 9.27 11.03 -26.12
CA PHE A 675 9.69 10.69 -27.49
C PHE A 675 9.54 9.22 -27.86
N GLN A 676 9.68 8.29 -26.92
CA GLN A 676 9.49 6.86 -27.23
C GLN A 676 8.02 6.45 -27.09
N TYR A 677 7.31 6.94 -26.07
CA TYR A 677 5.88 6.71 -25.97
C TYR A 677 5.07 7.78 -26.69
N GLY A 678 5.28 9.06 -26.37
CA GLY A 678 4.49 10.16 -26.92
C GLY A 678 4.48 10.18 -28.44
N VAL A 679 5.64 10.20 -29.10
CA VAL A 679 5.69 10.25 -30.58
C VAL A 679 5.16 8.97 -31.25
N ASN A 680 5.43 7.79 -30.68
CA ASN A 680 5.00 6.52 -31.28
C ASN A 680 3.51 6.27 -31.10
N LEU A 681 2.95 6.69 -29.95
CA LEU A 681 1.59 6.34 -29.55
C LEU A 681 0.61 7.47 -29.73
N LEU A 682 0.99 8.75 -29.67
CA LEU A 682 0.04 9.85 -29.68
C LEU A 682 -0.06 10.49 -31.08
N PRO A 683 -1.05 10.10 -31.90
CA PRO A 683 -1.14 10.56 -33.29
C PRO A 683 -1.36 12.08 -33.43
N LYS A 684 -1.79 12.76 -32.35
CA LYS A 684 -2.10 14.20 -32.35
C LYS A 684 -1.06 15.05 -31.59
N LEU A 685 0.01 14.46 -31.06
CA LEU A 685 1.00 15.19 -30.26
C LEU A 685 1.66 16.32 -31.07
N LYS A 686 1.62 17.55 -30.54
CA LYS A 686 2.26 18.74 -31.14
C LYS A 686 3.14 19.51 -30.18
N VAL A 687 2.80 19.51 -28.88
CA VAL A 687 3.53 20.25 -27.84
C VAL A 687 3.94 19.28 -26.74
N VAL A 688 5.18 19.42 -26.30
CA VAL A 688 5.68 18.79 -25.09
C VAL A 688 6.19 19.87 -24.14
N ALA A 689 5.84 19.76 -22.87
CA ALA A 689 6.37 20.64 -21.82
C ALA A 689 7.16 19.80 -20.81
N VAL A 690 8.32 20.30 -20.39
CA VAL A 690 9.22 19.58 -19.47
C VAL A 690 9.83 20.52 -18.45
N SER A 691 9.99 20.07 -17.20
CA SER A 691 10.77 20.83 -16.22
C SER A 691 12.28 20.75 -16.52
N ILE A 692 12.96 21.90 -16.50
CA ILE A 692 14.41 22.02 -16.61
C ILE A 692 14.95 22.34 -15.20
N ASP A 693 14.90 21.32 -14.35
CA ASP A 693 15.31 21.41 -12.94
C ASP A 693 16.83 21.28 -12.80
N ILE A 694 17.54 22.36 -13.15
CA ILE A 694 19.01 22.37 -13.21
C ILE A 694 19.69 21.98 -11.89
N ASP A 695 19.05 22.18 -10.75
CA ASP A 695 19.53 21.80 -9.43
C ASP A 695 19.31 20.31 -9.12
N ILE A 696 18.16 19.75 -9.47
CA ILE A 696 17.90 18.30 -9.40
C ILE A 696 18.84 17.56 -10.36
N LEU A 697 19.01 18.07 -11.58
CA LEU A 697 19.95 17.53 -12.57
C LEU A 697 21.38 17.53 -12.03
N PHE A 698 21.81 18.62 -11.39
CA PHE A 698 23.11 18.70 -10.73
C PHE A 698 23.23 17.62 -9.65
N TRP A 699 22.30 17.58 -8.70
CA TRP A 699 22.32 16.63 -7.58
C TRP A 699 22.35 15.16 -8.01
N ARG A 700 21.57 14.80 -9.02
CA ARG A 700 21.52 13.44 -9.58
C ARG A 700 22.89 12.95 -10.06
N HIS A 701 23.69 13.81 -10.68
CA HIS A 701 25.01 13.41 -11.18
C HIS A 701 26.05 13.17 -10.06
N PHE A 702 25.76 13.59 -8.82
CA PHE A 702 26.75 13.64 -7.74
C PHE A 702 26.44 12.79 -6.52
N GLU A 703 25.18 12.71 -6.12
CA GLU A 703 24.76 12.09 -4.87
C GLU A 703 23.79 10.92 -5.10
N MET A 704 22.98 10.98 -6.16
CA MET A 704 21.97 9.97 -6.45
C MET A 704 21.92 9.60 -7.94
N PRO A 705 22.60 8.52 -8.39
CA PRO A 705 22.41 8.02 -9.76
C PRO A 705 20.91 7.78 -10.01
N SER A 706 20.44 8.09 -11.22
CA SER A 706 19.01 8.13 -11.58
C SER A 706 18.23 6.93 -10.99
N PHE A 707 17.57 7.17 -9.86
CA PHE A 707 16.65 6.25 -9.17
C PHE A 707 15.61 5.70 -10.16
N TRP A 708 15.34 6.47 -11.20
CA TRP A 708 14.36 6.23 -12.24
C TRP A 708 14.84 5.29 -13.34
N LYS A 709 16.15 5.26 -13.63
CA LYS A 709 16.75 4.21 -14.46
C LYS A 709 16.49 2.83 -13.85
N LEU A 710 16.58 2.71 -12.52
CA LEU A 710 16.29 1.45 -11.82
C LEU A 710 14.82 1.04 -11.99
N ILE A 711 13.86 1.97 -11.89
CA ILE A 711 12.44 1.64 -12.14
C ILE A 711 12.23 1.17 -13.58
N PHE A 712 12.67 1.94 -14.57
CA PHE A 712 12.44 1.62 -15.98
C PHE A 712 13.16 0.35 -16.45
N GLU A 713 14.33 0.05 -15.88
CA GLU A 713 15.14 -1.12 -16.28
C GLU A 713 14.75 -2.42 -15.56
N HIS A 714 13.99 -2.33 -14.46
CA HIS A 714 13.56 -3.50 -13.70
C HIS A 714 12.06 -3.78 -13.78
N SER A 715 11.24 -2.77 -14.08
CA SER A 715 9.79 -2.95 -14.20
C SER A 715 9.44 -3.77 -15.44
N THR A 716 8.67 -4.83 -15.23
CA THR A 716 8.35 -5.83 -16.25
C THR A 716 7.69 -5.20 -17.48
N GLY A 717 6.74 -4.28 -17.27
CA GLY A 717 6.04 -3.58 -18.35
C GLY A 717 6.95 -2.68 -19.19
N PHE A 718 7.83 -1.90 -18.57
CA PHE A 718 8.74 -1.03 -19.31
C PHE A 718 9.78 -1.82 -20.12
N ILE A 719 10.31 -2.92 -19.58
CA ILE A 719 11.18 -3.84 -20.31
C ILE A 719 10.44 -4.47 -21.50
N TYR A 720 9.19 -4.87 -21.27
CA TYR A 720 8.37 -5.47 -22.31
C TYR A 720 8.14 -4.49 -23.46
N ASP A 721 7.73 -3.26 -23.17
CA ASP A 721 7.50 -2.23 -24.17
C ASP A 721 8.79 -1.88 -24.93
N ALA A 722 9.93 -1.80 -24.25
CA ALA A 722 11.23 -1.59 -24.90
C ALA A 722 11.59 -2.72 -25.88
N ASN A 723 11.33 -3.98 -25.52
CA ASN A 723 11.52 -5.13 -26.41
C ASN A 723 10.57 -5.15 -27.62
N HIS A 724 9.49 -4.37 -27.56
CA HIS A 724 8.57 -4.11 -28.67
C HIS A 724 8.78 -2.73 -29.30
N ASN A 725 9.98 -2.16 -29.10
CA ASN A 725 10.39 -0.86 -29.64
C ASN A 725 9.39 0.25 -29.34
N PHE A 726 8.83 0.25 -28.12
CA PHE A 726 7.82 1.19 -27.65
C PHE A 726 6.65 1.35 -28.62
N TRP A 727 6.26 0.23 -29.24
CA TRP A 727 5.10 0.14 -30.13
C TRP A 727 5.18 1.06 -31.36
N ALA A 728 6.38 1.35 -31.86
CA ALA A 728 6.60 2.19 -33.04
C ALA A 728 5.87 1.69 -34.31
N ASP A 729 5.61 0.38 -34.40
CA ASP A 729 4.90 -0.24 -35.53
C ASP A 729 3.37 -0.16 -35.42
N GLY A 730 2.84 0.32 -34.29
CA GLY A 730 1.42 0.48 -34.03
C GLY A 730 0.99 0.06 -32.63
N TYR A 731 -0.08 0.68 -32.14
CA TYR A 731 -0.65 0.38 -30.82
C TYR A 731 -1.28 -1.04 -30.80
N PRO A 732 -0.89 -1.91 -29.86
CA PRO A 732 -1.45 -3.25 -29.75
C PRO A 732 -2.80 -3.26 -29.02
N GLU A 733 -3.76 -4.01 -29.57
CA GLU A 733 -5.08 -4.22 -28.97
C GLU A 733 -4.98 -4.99 -27.64
N GLY A 734 -5.70 -4.52 -26.62
CA GLY A 734 -5.70 -5.09 -25.27
C GLY A 734 -4.69 -4.48 -24.30
N LEU A 735 -3.77 -3.60 -24.74
CA LEU A 735 -2.75 -3.02 -23.85
C LEU A 735 -3.36 -2.11 -22.78
N TYR A 736 -4.36 -1.30 -23.13
CA TYR A 736 -5.07 -0.47 -22.16
C TYR A 736 -5.76 -1.32 -21.09
N GLU A 737 -6.48 -2.37 -21.52
CA GLU A 737 -7.17 -3.29 -20.63
C GLU A 737 -6.17 -4.00 -19.70
N LEU A 738 -5.04 -4.48 -20.23
CA LEU A 738 -3.99 -5.09 -19.43
C LEU A 738 -3.38 -4.12 -18.42
N THR A 739 -3.15 -2.85 -18.78
CA THR A 739 -2.62 -1.85 -17.85
C THR A 739 -3.64 -1.44 -16.79
N ARG A 740 -4.91 -1.26 -17.18
CA ARG A 740 -6.01 -0.98 -16.26
C ARG A 740 -6.18 -2.10 -15.23
N ASP A 741 -6.02 -3.35 -15.68
CA ASP A 741 -6.25 -4.55 -14.86
C ASP A 741 -4.96 -5.10 -14.24
N SER A 742 -3.82 -4.44 -14.46
CA SER A 742 -2.55 -4.82 -13.85
C SER A 742 -2.56 -4.56 -12.34
N TYR A 743 -1.55 -5.10 -11.66
CA TYR A 743 -1.23 -4.68 -10.30
C TYR A 743 -0.96 -3.17 -10.24
N GLY A 744 -1.33 -2.56 -9.12
CA GLY A 744 -0.63 -1.39 -8.60
C GLY A 744 -1.24 -0.79 -7.36
N GLU A 745 -0.46 -0.03 -6.60
CA GLU A 745 -0.59 -0.12 -5.15
C GLU A 745 -1.85 0.49 -4.55
N ASN A 746 -2.29 1.62 -5.09
CA ASN A 746 -3.24 2.48 -4.40
C ASN A 746 -4.42 2.89 -5.30
N SER A 747 -5.64 2.47 -4.96
CA SER A 747 -6.86 2.81 -5.71
C SER A 747 -7.21 4.29 -5.69
N ASP A 748 -6.91 4.98 -4.58
CA ASP A 748 -7.30 6.37 -4.38
C ASP A 748 -6.36 7.28 -5.17
N ILE A 749 -5.07 6.93 -5.21
CA ILE A 749 -4.11 7.56 -6.13
C ILE A 749 -4.55 7.29 -7.57
N ARG A 750 -4.93 6.07 -7.94
CA ARG A 750 -5.46 5.78 -9.29
C ARG A 750 -6.64 6.68 -9.63
N GLU A 751 -7.64 6.76 -8.75
CA GLU A 751 -8.83 7.58 -9.00
C GLU A 751 -8.46 9.05 -9.16
N THR A 752 -7.61 9.58 -8.27
CA THR A 752 -7.12 10.96 -8.33
C THR A 752 -6.35 11.21 -9.62
N GLU A 753 -5.37 10.38 -9.97
CA GLU A 753 -4.58 10.48 -11.20
C GLU A 753 -5.47 10.46 -12.46
N GLN A 754 -6.45 9.55 -12.48
CA GLN A 754 -7.37 9.40 -13.61
C GLN A 754 -8.39 10.55 -13.73
N THR A 755 -8.78 11.19 -12.63
CA THR A 755 -9.75 12.29 -12.61
C THR A 755 -9.10 13.65 -12.81
N MET A 756 -7.90 13.85 -12.25
CA MET A 756 -7.11 15.07 -12.33
C MET A 756 -6.13 15.09 -13.51
N LEU A 757 -6.09 14.00 -14.28
CA LEU A 757 -5.26 13.84 -15.49
C LEU A 757 -3.75 14.01 -15.24
N GLY A 758 -3.26 13.61 -14.06
CA GLY A 758 -1.84 13.76 -13.70
C GLY A 758 -1.49 14.90 -12.71
N HIS A 759 -2.48 15.62 -12.19
CA HIS A 759 -2.27 16.72 -11.23
C HIS A 759 -2.59 16.28 -9.80
N VAL A 760 -1.77 16.72 -8.84
CA VAL A 760 -2.04 16.56 -7.40
C VAL A 760 -2.62 17.83 -6.81
N GLU A 761 -3.79 17.74 -6.18
CA GLU A 761 -4.42 18.88 -5.50
C GLU A 761 -3.84 19.07 -4.09
N ASP A 762 -3.39 20.29 -3.78
CA ASP A 762 -2.98 20.68 -2.43
C ASP A 762 -3.19 22.19 -2.18
N SER A 763 -3.81 22.51 -1.04
CA SER A 763 -4.10 23.88 -0.62
C SER A 763 -2.88 24.69 -0.17
N GLY A 764 -1.76 24.02 0.14
CA GLY A 764 -0.45 24.59 0.43
C GLY A 764 -0.20 25.08 1.86
N ASP A 765 1.06 25.01 2.28
CA ASP A 765 1.56 25.43 3.61
C ASP A 765 2.45 26.69 3.57
N GLY A 766 2.63 27.31 2.40
CA GLY A 766 3.52 28.45 2.22
C GLY A 766 4.96 28.10 1.87
N TRP A 767 5.77 29.13 1.58
CA TRP A 767 7.20 28.95 1.35
C TRP A 767 7.91 28.63 2.68
N GLN A 768 8.48 27.43 2.80
CA GLN A 768 9.07 26.90 4.04
C GLN A 768 10.56 27.23 4.19
N GLY A 769 10.95 28.48 3.93
CA GLY A 769 12.36 28.90 4.05
C GLY A 769 13.25 28.33 2.93
N SER A 770 14.54 28.14 3.24
CA SER A 770 15.56 27.75 2.25
C SER A 770 16.45 26.59 2.75
N PRO A 771 15.90 25.39 3.05
CA PRO A 771 16.70 24.23 3.44
C PRO A 771 17.69 23.85 2.32
N ILE A 772 18.91 23.47 2.66
CA ILE A 772 19.95 23.05 1.70
C ILE A 772 20.41 21.64 2.06
N TYR A 773 20.24 20.69 1.13
CA TYR A 773 20.46 19.26 1.41
C TYR A 773 21.84 18.77 1.01
N VAL A 774 22.54 19.51 0.15
CA VAL A 774 23.86 19.14 -0.35
C VAL A 774 24.75 20.37 -0.39
N ASP A 775 25.93 20.27 0.20
CA ASP A 775 26.95 21.30 0.10
C ASP A 775 27.74 21.13 -1.22
N SER A 776 27.50 22.03 -2.18
CA SER A 776 28.18 22.03 -3.47
C SER A 776 29.64 22.51 -3.42
N THR A 777 30.13 23.02 -2.28
CA THR A 777 31.55 23.36 -2.12
C THR A 777 32.43 22.13 -1.91
N TYR A 778 31.89 21.09 -1.26
CA TYR A 778 32.53 19.77 -1.15
C TYR A 778 32.74 19.12 -2.54
N MET A 779 31.79 19.32 -3.44
CA MET A 779 31.79 18.74 -4.79
C MET A 779 32.90 19.28 -5.72
N ASP A 780 33.44 20.46 -5.43
CA ASP A 780 34.58 21.05 -6.17
C ASP A 780 35.88 20.23 -6.02
N GLY A 781 35.99 19.44 -4.94
CA GLY A 781 37.13 18.54 -4.72
C GLY A 781 37.09 17.26 -5.56
N ILE A 782 35.93 16.93 -6.16
CA ILE A 782 35.67 15.63 -6.78
C ILE A 782 35.60 15.71 -8.31
N THR A 783 35.14 16.82 -8.91
CA THR A 783 35.02 16.97 -10.38
C THR A 783 35.30 18.39 -10.90
N LYS A 784 35.68 18.50 -12.20
CA LYS A 784 35.70 19.78 -12.92
C LYS A 784 34.25 20.20 -13.21
N ASP A 785 33.94 21.50 -13.04
CA ASP A 785 32.65 22.15 -13.30
C ASP A 785 31.71 21.37 -14.26
N PRO A 786 30.67 20.68 -13.74
CA PRO A 786 29.79 19.77 -14.51
C PRO A 786 28.80 20.51 -15.42
N SER A 787 28.76 21.84 -15.35
CA SER A 787 27.76 22.66 -16.03
C SER A 787 27.68 22.35 -17.53
N ASP A 788 28.81 22.08 -18.17
CA ASP A 788 28.83 21.80 -19.62
C ASP A 788 28.16 20.46 -19.95
N MET A 789 28.37 19.41 -19.15
CA MET A 789 27.70 18.11 -19.33
C MET A 789 26.18 18.22 -19.14
N LEU A 790 25.73 18.98 -18.13
CA LEU A 790 24.30 19.20 -17.89
C LEU A 790 23.64 19.97 -19.04
N LEU A 791 24.36 20.94 -19.60
CA LEU A 791 23.90 21.71 -20.75
C LEU A 791 23.84 20.87 -22.04
N GLU A 792 24.79 19.95 -22.22
CA GLU A 792 24.75 18.96 -23.32
C GLU A 792 23.51 18.07 -23.22
N GLU A 793 23.15 17.61 -22.01
CA GLU A 793 21.93 16.80 -21.78
C GLU A 793 20.65 17.58 -22.11
N VAL A 794 20.57 18.86 -21.72
CA VAL A 794 19.45 19.75 -22.09
C VAL A 794 19.41 19.99 -23.60
N GLU A 795 20.56 20.25 -24.24
CA GLU A 795 20.60 20.49 -25.68
C GLU A 795 20.22 19.25 -26.50
N ASP A 796 20.66 18.06 -26.10
CA ASP A 796 20.31 16.79 -26.72
C ASP A 796 18.79 16.52 -26.66
N PHE A 797 18.15 16.86 -25.55
CA PHE A 797 16.68 16.81 -25.43
C PHE A 797 16.00 17.75 -26.43
N ILE A 798 16.49 18.98 -26.55
CA ILE A 798 15.95 19.99 -27.48
C ILE A 798 16.11 19.53 -28.94
N GLN A 799 17.28 18.98 -29.29
CA GLN A 799 17.54 18.45 -30.62
C GLN A 799 16.57 17.33 -30.99
N GLU A 800 16.23 16.45 -30.04
CA GLU A 800 15.28 15.38 -30.30
C GLU A 800 13.88 15.91 -30.59
N ALA A 801 13.36 16.86 -29.80
CA ALA A 801 12.08 17.49 -30.06
C ALA A 801 12.03 18.18 -31.44
N GLU A 802 13.08 18.92 -31.78
CA GLU A 802 13.21 19.59 -33.08
C GLU A 802 13.20 18.56 -34.23
N SER A 803 13.89 17.42 -34.08
CA SER A 803 13.92 16.34 -35.08
C SER A 803 12.55 15.68 -35.32
N LYS A 804 11.66 15.74 -34.32
CA LYS A 804 10.29 15.22 -34.38
C LYS A 804 9.26 16.30 -34.73
N ASN A 805 9.70 17.53 -34.98
CA ASN A 805 8.84 18.68 -35.27
C ASN A 805 7.79 18.92 -34.16
N LEU A 806 8.21 18.79 -32.91
CA LEU A 806 7.42 19.11 -31.72
C LEU A 806 7.84 20.46 -31.15
N TYR A 807 6.88 21.23 -30.66
CA TYR A 807 7.18 22.40 -29.83
C TYR A 807 7.57 21.94 -28.43
N LEU A 808 8.78 22.28 -28.00
CA LEU A 808 9.31 21.98 -26.67
C LEU A 808 9.28 23.24 -25.81
N ILE A 809 8.53 23.20 -24.73
CA ILE A 809 8.51 24.25 -23.71
C ILE A 809 9.25 23.72 -22.48
N GLY A 810 10.48 24.21 -22.29
CA GLY A 810 11.27 23.95 -21.08
C GLY A 810 10.90 24.93 -19.98
N ILE A 811 10.54 24.45 -18.79
CA ILE A 811 10.06 25.29 -17.69
C ILE A 811 11.03 25.22 -16.52
N ILE A 812 11.50 26.37 -16.01
CA ILE A 812 12.20 26.44 -14.74
C ILE A 812 11.19 26.84 -13.68
N PHE A 813 10.80 25.88 -12.84
CA PHE A 813 9.73 26.06 -11.86
C PHE A 813 10.15 26.96 -10.68
N PRO A 814 9.21 27.76 -10.13
CA PRO A 814 9.46 28.54 -8.94
C PRO A 814 9.75 27.65 -7.73
N GLN A 815 10.63 28.15 -6.86
CA GLN A 815 11.00 27.57 -5.57
C GLN A 815 10.95 28.70 -4.54
N SER A 816 11.21 28.41 -3.27
CA SER A 816 11.20 29.44 -2.22
C SER A 816 12.03 30.68 -2.61
N PRO A 817 11.46 31.90 -2.56
CA PRO A 817 12.21 33.12 -2.84
C PRO A 817 13.33 33.37 -1.81
N ASP A 818 13.32 32.67 -0.67
CA ASP A 818 14.33 32.80 0.38
C ASP A 818 15.71 32.28 -0.06
N TYR A 819 15.79 31.39 -1.05
CA TYR A 819 17.07 30.95 -1.63
C TYR A 819 17.89 32.12 -2.18
N ARG A 820 17.26 33.24 -2.56
CA ARG A 820 17.94 34.48 -2.97
C ARG A 820 18.87 35.04 -1.89
N SER A 821 18.60 34.76 -0.62
CA SER A 821 19.44 35.17 0.51
C SER A 821 20.63 34.22 0.76
N THR A 822 20.69 33.10 0.04
CA THR A 822 21.71 32.04 0.19
C THR A 822 22.68 31.99 -0.99
N GLY A 823 23.72 31.17 -0.88
CA GLY A 823 24.62 30.84 -2.00
C GLY A 823 24.03 29.80 -2.99
N ALA A 824 22.93 29.15 -2.63
CA ALA A 824 22.28 28.10 -3.43
C ALA A 824 21.20 28.69 -4.35
N PHE A 825 21.00 28.06 -5.51
CA PHE A 825 19.90 28.34 -6.43
C PHE A 825 18.59 27.74 -5.92
N GLY A 826 18.68 26.59 -5.26
CA GLY A 826 17.56 25.81 -4.75
C GLY A 826 18.03 24.78 -3.73
N ARG A 827 17.10 23.94 -3.27
CA ARG A 827 17.29 22.97 -2.17
C ARG A 827 18.45 22.00 -2.36
N TYR A 828 18.73 21.65 -3.61
CA TYR A 828 19.71 20.64 -3.99
C TYR A 828 21.14 21.18 -4.15
N GLY A 829 21.40 22.38 -3.62
CA GLY A 829 22.77 22.86 -3.40
C GLY A 829 23.46 23.47 -4.62
N LEU A 830 22.87 23.45 -5.82
CA LEU A 830 23.47 24.08 -7.02
C LEU A 830 23.81 25.55 -6.73
N ARG A 831 25.06 25.95 -6.96
CA ARG A 831 25.49 27.33 -6.69
C ARG A 831 24.75 28.32 -7.57
N ARG A 832 24.25 29.39 -6.94
CA ARG A 832 23.48 30.46 -7.59
C ARG A 832 24.24 31.14 -8.74
N SER A 833 25.57 31.28 -8.59
CA SER A 833 26.44 31.84 -9.63
C SER A 833 26.60 30.94 -10.87
N ILE A 834 26.48 29.63 -10.70
CA ILE A 834 26.53 28.63 -11.77
C ILE A 834 25.17 28.56 -12.46
N ALA A 835 24.09 28.43 -11.67
CA ALA A 835 22.72 28.40 -12.17
C ALA A 835 22.43 29.58 -13.12
N LYS A 836 22.82 30.80 -12.74
CA LYS A 836 22.68 31.98 -13.59
C LYS A 836 23.32 31.81 -14.97
N LYS A 837 24.56 31.29 -15.03
CA LYS A 837 25.27 31.06 -16.30
C LYS A 837 24.59 29.96 -17.13
N MET A 838 24.09 28.91 -16.49
CA MET A 838 23.37 27.82 -17.17
C MET A 838 22.08 28.34 -17.80
N ILE A 839 21.26 29.08 -17.05
CA ILE A 839 20.01 29.66 -17.55
C ILE A 839 20.27 30.59 -18.74
N GLU A 840 21.30 31.46 -18.65
CA GLU A 840 21.70 32.33 -19.76
C GLU A 840 22.12 31.55 -21.02
N LYS A 841 22.75 30.38 -20.86
CA LYS A 841 23.12 29.50 -21.99
C LYS A 841 21.89 28.77 -22.56
N ILE A 842 21.02 28.24 -21.71
CA ILE A 842 19.79 27.54 -22.14
C ILE A 842 18.87 28.51 -22.90
N GLN A 843 18.72 29.75 -22.42
CA GLN A 843 17.93 30.78 -23.10
C GLN A 843 18.40 31.02 -24.55
N LYS A 844 19.71 30.93 -24.81
CA LYS A 844 20.29 31.11 -26.15
C LYS A 844 20.00 29.94 -27.09
N PHE A 845 19.60 28.77 -26.59
CA PHE A 845 19.18 27.67 -27.47
C PHE A 845 17.94 28.01 -28.29
N GLN A 846 17.10 28.97 -27.85
CA GLN A 846 15.97 29.45 -28.64
C GLN A 846 16.41 30.12 -29.96
N ASP A 847 17.61 30.70 -30.02
CA ASP A 847 18.15 31.29 -31.25
C ASP A 847 18.56 30.21 -32.27
N LYS A 848 18.82 28.99 -31.78
CA LYS A 848 19.30 27.85 -32.58
C LYS A 848 18.16 26.89 -32.95
N TYR A 849 17.19 26.68 -32.07
CA TYR A 849 16.09 25.72 -32.23
C TYR A 849 14.76 26.44 -32.22
N LYS A 850 14.13 26.55 -33.39
CA LYS A 850 12.92 27.36 -33.61
C LYS A 850 11.70 26.88 -32.83
N HIS A 851 11.63 25.59 -32.49
CA HIS A 851 10.52 25.03 -31.75
C HIS A 851 10.79 24.93 -30.24
N PHE A 852 11.93 25.43 -29.76
CA PHE A 852 12.26 25.46 -28.34
C PHE A 852 11.96 26.82 -27.71
N ILE A 853 11.34 26.78 -26.53
CA ILE A 853 11.06 27.95 -25.70
C ILE A 853 11.40 27.63 -24.25
N LEU A 854 12.16 28.52 -23.61
CA LEU A 854 12.40 28.53 -22.18
C LEU A 854 11.39 29.44 -21.49
N MET A 855 10.67 28.89 -20.52
CA MET A 855 9.77 29.58 -19.62
C MET A 855 10.37 29.55 -18.21
N ASP A 856 11.14 30.59 -17.88
CA ASP A 856 11.74 30.75 -16.54
C ASP A 856 10.75 31.44 -15.58
N GLU A 857 10.01 30.62 -14.83
CA GLU A 857 9.10 31.08 -13.77
C GLU A 857 9.77 31.18 -12.41
N ASN A 858 11.00 30.66 -12.25
CA ASN A 858 11.79 30.84 -11.04
C ASN A 858 12.38 32.24 -10.94
N LYS A 859 12.92 32.77 -12.04
CA LYS A 859 13.53 34.11 -12.11
C LYS A 859 14.58 34.32 -11.02
N MET A 860 15.34 33.27 -10.71
CA MET A 860 16.30 33.26 -9.60
C MET A 860 15.69 33.65 -8.24
N GLY A 861 14.42 33.33 -7.98
CA GLY A 861 13.71 33.71 -6.76
C GLY A 861 13.11 35.13 -6.75
N ASP A 862 13.15 35.85 -7.88
CA ASP A 862 12.50 37.16 -8.05
C ASP A 862 11.09 37.04 -8.70
N HIS A 863 10.46 35.87 -8.58
CA HIS A 863 9.13 35.61 -9.11
C HIS A 863 8.00 36.17 -8.24
N ASP A 864 6.77 36.13 -8.77
CA ASP A 864 5.57 36.69 -8.17
C ASP A 864 4.60 35.64 -7.56
N TYR A 865 5.09 34.42 -7.33
CA TYR A 865 4.37 33.40 -6.57
C TYR A 865 4.44 33.69 -5.06
N THR A 866 3.30 34.05 -4.49
CA THR A 866 3.14 34.38 -3.06
C THR A 866 3.16 33.14 -2.17
N ASP A 867 3.26 33.30 -0.85
CA ASP A 867 3.15 32.18 0.10
C ASP A 867 1.87 31.34 -0.11
N GLU A 868 0.70 31.97 -0.34
CA GLU A 868 -0.54 31.23 -0.60
C GLU A 868 -0.54 30.38 -1.88
N MET A 869 0.48 30.53 -2.73
CA MET A 869 0.66 29.78 -3.98
C MET A 869 1.68 28.65 -3.82
N ALA A 870 2.27 28.49 -2.64
CA ALA A 870 3.34 27.55 -2.37
C ALA A 870 2.86 26.40 -1.49
N LEU A 871 3.26 25.20 -1.86
CA LEU A 871 3.03 24.00 -1.07
C LEU A 871 4.14 23.84 -0.01
N ASN A 872 5.39 23.98 -0.45
CA ASN A 872 6.56 23.91 0.41
C ASN A 872 7.70 24.70 -0.23
N CYS A 873 8.93 24.59 0.29
CA CYS A 873 10.10 25.30 -0.24
C CYS A 873 10.43 25.02 -1.73
N ASP A 874 9.88 23.98 -2.34
CA ASP A 874 10.27 23.49 -3.67
C ASP A 874 9.07 23.30 -4.64
N HIS A 875 7.83 23.45 -4.16
CA HIS A 875 6.62 23.12 -4.92
C HIS A 875 5.55 24.22 -4.83
N LEU A 876 4.80 24.38 -5.92
CA LEU A 876 3.58 25.18 -5.96
C LEU A 876 2.40 24.41 -5.36
N ALA A 877 1.46 25.15 -4.79
CA ALA A 877 0.11 24.68 -4.43
C ALA A 877 -0.89 25.00 -5.55
N ASP A 878 -2.16 24.63 -5.40
CA ASP A 878 -3.18 24.75 -6.45
C ASP A 878 -3.30 26.15 -7.07
N LYS A 879 -3.25 27.21 -6.25
CA LYS A 879 -3.29 28.61 -6.75
C LYS A 879 -2.07 28.94 -7.61
N GLY A 880 -0.90 28.44 -7.23
CA GLY A 880 0.32 28.59 -8.00
C GLY A 880 0.27 27.81 -9.30
N ALA A 881 -0.23 26.57 -9.25
CA ALA A 881 -0.42 25.72 -10.42
C ALA A 881 -1.39 26.34 -11.43
N GLU A 882 -2.49 26.95 -10.96
CA GLU A 882 -3.40 27.72 -11.80
C GLU A 882 -2.69 28.88 -12.50
N GLN A 883 -1.91 29.67 -11.77
CA GLN A 883 -1.16 30.79 -12.34
C GLN A 883 -0.16 30.33 -13.41
N LEU A 884 0.63 29.30 -13.11
CA LEU A 884 1.61 28.74 -14.04
C LEU A 884 0.92 28.17 -15.30
N THR A 885 -0.16 27.41 -15.11
CA THR A 885 -0.91 26.81 -16.22
C THR A 885 -1.52 27.86 -17.14
N ASN A 886 -2.07 28.95 -16.59
CA ASN A 886 -2.61 30.05 -17.39
C ASN A 886 -1.53 30.78 -18.20
N ARG A 887 -0.31 30.90 -17.65
CA ARG A 887 0.86 31.43 -18.37
C ARG A 887 1.27 30.50 -19.50
N LEU A 888 1.28 29.18 -19.26
CA LEU A 888 1.57 28.18 -20.28
C LEU A 888 0.54 28.18 -21.41
N ASP A 889 -0.76 28.23 -21.11
CA ASP A 889 -1.83 28.36 -22.13
C ASP A 889 -1.64 29.64 -22.96
N SER A 890 -1.32 30.75 -22.31
CA SER A 890 -1.03 32.02 -22.99
C SER A 890 0.17 31.90 -23.92
N LEU A 891 1.23 31.21 -23.50
CA LEU A 891 2.41 30.94 -24.31
C LEU A 891 2.07 30.04 -25.51
N ILE A 892 1.38 28.92 -25.31
CA ILE A 892 0.98 27.99 -26.37
C ILE A 892 0.16 28.71 -27.45
N LYS A 893 -0.75 29.60 -27.06
CA LYS A 893 -1.53 30.43 -28.00
C LYS A 893 -0.66 31.31 -28.91
N THR A 894 0.54 31.70 -28.47
CA THR A 894 1.46 32.49 -29.30
C THR A 894 2.11 31.67 -30.42
N LEU A 895 2.13 30.33 -30.30
CA LEU A 895 2.82 29.42 -31.22
C LEU A 895 2.07 29.20 -32.54
N LYS A 896 0.78 29.56 -32.60
CA LYS A 896 -0.07 29.43 -33.80
C LYS A 896 -0.02 28.03 -34.42
N ILE A 897 -0.14 27.02 -33.58
CA ILE A 897 -0.12 25.60 -33.96
C ILE A 897 -1.37 25.26 -34.78
N ASP A 898 -1.20 24.47 -35.84
CA ASP A 898 -2.32 23.84 -36.53
C ASP A 898 -2.65 22.52 -35.81
N TRP A 899 -3.78 22.51 -35.10
CA TRP A 899 -4.25 21.39 -34.29
C TRP A 899 -5.03 20.33 -35.08
N LYS A 900 -5.23 20.53 -36.39
CA LYS A 900 -5.98 19.61 -37.25
C LYS A 900 -5.27 18.31 -37.57
#